data_AF-R0HAB8-F1
#
_entry.id   AF-R0HAB8-F1
#
_cell.length_a   1.000
_cell.length_b   1.000
_cell.length_c   1.000
_cell.angle_alpha   90.00
_cell.angle_beta   90.00
_cell.angle_gamma   90.00
#
_symmetry.space_group_name_H-M   'P 1'
#
loop_
_entity.id
_entity.type
_entity.pdbx_description
1 polymer ?
#
loop_
_entity_poly.entity_id
_entity_poly.type
_entity_poly.pdbx_seq_one_letter_code
_entity_poly.pdbx_strand_id
1 'polypeptide(L)'
;METRSEKSDDGKTRKKLDDAAKLARDSWNSGNRIKALEITEKTISEHGNHEKCFGLHELQGDIFYSQALKTDNTDVKCVYLFASVDAYSMATLLSPNSLRSFRGYARSLIQLGDQLGVNKFYENVSKAKPGLSITQPQGHSTEVGYFDKMMTELQKLIHVAATQKMHQTVTAPVPATRTMANQKELGKEDPSFNRLKNIWVKLDDKTKREFLVVGFEKLIDYIQDKHGTKVKEHFQKCVPIANNLRWRFWKCHICSQVNYCFTDCKMHILDSHVHKFEPAFSARPKYVDGVLADMISSGDWKPVDTAKAANLIKDRTKSREEIVYVNGWCSDWPLAEDEERENILKQFAELLKSSCPKENRTLSCTLWEWLIDYTEEHLDLPGVRRCYLDQCSFFKNPQCICFLDLKHLEYILKYFRQLTTDVRTSLVSKVVNQYWENSQVKERIDLEGVTTYNLLLDKRLLYEEKLEFDNIGTVEHCKSTGIYKDVIPKGDKMVSWVLDCPEIDQELVSQIAKGIHNREIWLAALRIVRRMVRKRESYYGKRHKMLTYEKMLGEAEAICDREDTRKNVNQRIKYAFALQMKCEGLIVKHDDDTKCFLSVVRDVFEKQKSPRFEVSEDMECISRLSTTFENDDVKESLLRLRKSLKEKFVLIDSKILLNESNYEKLIDVFPKLSGVEYRLVVLPFVKKFLQDKLVKVMKRNSSSVAAGDSAEREGKKSRL
;
A
#
# COMPACT_ATOMS: atom_id res chain seq x y z
N MET A 1 -14.90 41.44 -22.21
CA MET A 1 -16.05 40.95 -21.40
C MET A 1 -15.77 39.58 -20.78
N GLU A 2 -14.78 38.81 -21.27
CA GLU A 2 -14.37 37.50 -20.72
C GLU A 2 -13.68 37.57 -19.34
N THR A 3 -12.92 38.62 -19.03
CA THR A 3 -12.19 38.77 -17.75
C THR A 3 -13.05 39.07 -16.51
N ARG A 4 -14.32 39.46 -16.68
CA ARG A 4 -15.28 39.63 -15.57
C ARG A 4 -16.05 38.33 -15.26
N SER A 5 -16.14 37.42 -16.22
CA SER A 5 -16.79 36.11 -16.07
C SER A 5 -15.95 35.17 -15.21
N GLU A 6 -14.65 35.06 -15.50
CA GLU A 6 -13.72 34.17 -14.78
C GLU A 6 -13.50 34.59 -13.31
N LYS A 7 -13.41 35.89 -13.02
CA LYS A 7 -13.29 36.41 -11.64
C LYS A 7 -14.55 36.17 -10.80
N SER A 8 -15.73 36.13 -11.43
CA SER A 8 -17.01 35.83 -10.76
C SER A 8 -17.11 34.35 -10.38
N ASP A 9 -16.51 33.46 -11.19
CA ASP A 9 -16.56 32.01 -10.97
C ASP A 9 -15.52 31.51 -9.95
N ASP A 10 -14.32 32.11 -9.93
CA ASP A 10 -13.31 31.85 -8.88
C ASP A 10 -13.82 32.24 -7.48
N GLY A 11 -14.44 33.43 -7.35
CA GLY A 11 -15.04 33.86 -6.09
C GLY A 11 -16.14 32.93 -5.57
N LYS A 12 -16.98 32.40 -6.46
CA LYS A 12 -18.01 31.40 -6.11
C LYS A 12 -17.39 30.07 -5.69
N THR A 13 -16.35 29.62 -6.38
CA THR A 13 -15.63 28.38 -6.07
C THR A 13 -14.96 28.48 -4.71
N ARG A 14 -14.27 29.58 -4.41
CA ARG A 14 -13.67 29.83 -3.09
C ARG A 14 -14.70 29.74 -1.96
N LYS A 15 -15.85 30.41 -2.11
CA LYS A 15 -16.93 30.36 -1.12
C LYS A 15 -17.43 28.94 -0.88
N LYS A 16 -17.67 28.17 -1.96
CA LYS A 16 -18.07 26.76 -1.87
C LYS A 16 -17.05 25.91 -1.10
N LEU A 17 -15.76 26.13 -1.34
CA LEU A 17 -14.68 25.42 -0.65
C LEU A 17 -14.63 25.76 0.85
N ASP A 18 -14.78 27.04 1.19
CA ASP A 18 -14.80 27.50 2.58
C ASP A 18 -16.03 26.95 3.34
N ASP A 19 -17.21 26.98 2.71
CA ASP A 19 -18.44 26.41 3.25
C ASP A 19 -18.33 24.90 3.48
N ALA A 20 -17.75 24.17 2.52
CA ALA A 20 -17.50 22.73 2.64
C ALA A 20 -16.50 22.42 3.76
N ALA A 21 -15.42 23.20 3.89
CA ALA A 21 -14.43 23.04 4.94
C ALA A 21 -15.02 23.31 6.34
N LYS A 22 -15.91 24.31 6.45
CA LYS A 22 -16.65 24.56 7.68
C LYS A 22 -17.58 23.41 8.03
N LEU A 23 -18.42 22.97 7.09
CA LEU A 23 -19.37 21.87 7.31
C LEU A 23 -18.67 20.55 7.69
N ALA A 24 -17.53 20.26 7.06
CA ALA A 24 -16.73 19.08 7.39
C ALA A 24 -16.14 19.17 8.81
N ARG A 25 -15.64 20.34 9.23
CA ARG A 25 -15.17 20.56 10.61
C ARG A 25 -16.28 20.44 11.64
N ASP A 26 -17.46 21.00 11.36
CA ASP A 26 -18.61 20.90 12.27
C ASP A 26 -19.06 19.43 12.41
N SER A 27 -19.04 18.67 11.31
CA SER A 27 -19.31 17.22 11.33
C SER A 27 -18.25 16.45 12.15
N TRP A 28 -16.98 16.83 12.04
CA TRP A 28 -15.91 16.23 12.84
C TRP A 28 -16.04 16.54 14.33
N ASN A 29 -16.30 17.81 14.67
CA ASN A 29 -16.45 18.28 16.06
C ASN A 29 -17.68 17.68 16.75
N SER A 30 -18.74 17.36 16.00
CA SER A 30 -19.91 16.61 16.48
C SER A 30 -19.68 15.09 16.58
N GLY A 31 -18.47 14.61 16.31
CA GLY A 31 -18.09 13.20 16.39
C GLY A 31 -18.42 12.37 15.15
N ASN A 32 -19.02 12.95 14.11
CA ASN A 32 -19.40 12.27 12.88
C ASN A 32 -18.28 12.27 11.84
N ARG A 33 -17.30 11.40 12.07
CA ARG A 33 -16.07 11.28 11.27
C ARG A 33 -16.33 10.83 9.83
N ILE A 34 -17.24 9.86 9.66
CA ILE A 34 -17.62 9.35 8.34
C ILE A 34 -18.22 10.47 7.49
N LYS A 35 -19.06 11.33 8.07
CA LYS A 35 -19.64 12.47 7.36
C LYS A 35 -18.59 13.52 7.00
N ALA A 36 -17.66 13.81 7.91
CA ALA A 36 -16.55 14.73 7.62
C ALA A 36 -15.65 14.21 6.48
N LEU A 37 -15.34 12.91 6.48
CA LEU A 37 -14.60 12.25 5.40
C LEU A 37 -15.36 12.27 4.07
N GLU A 38 -16.68 12.08 4.09
CA GLU A 38 -17.52 12.18 2.89
C GLU A 38 -17.48 13.58 2.27
N ILE A 39 -17.66 14.62 3.09
CA ILE A 39 -17.67 16.01 2.61
C ILE A 39 -16.29 16.37 2.05
N THR A 40 -15.23 16.09 2.80
CA THR A 40 -13.85 16.38 2.36
C THR A 40 -13.51 15.65 1.08
N GLU A 41 -13.82 14.36 0.98
CA GLU A 41 -13.47 13.55 -0.19
C GLU A 41 -14.21 14.01 -1.45
N LYS A 42 -15.50 14.34 -1.32
CA LYS A 42 -16.29 14.88 -2.42
C LYS A 42 -15.65 16.15 -2.97
N THR A 43 -15.36 17.11 -2.09
CA THR A 43 -14.80 18.40 -2.49
C THR A 43 -13.37 18.28 -3.02
N ILE A 44 -12.53 17.44 -2.43
CA ILE A 44 -11.16 17.19 -2.91
C ILE A 44 -11.18 16.50 -4.29
N SER A 45 -12.14 15.60 -4.54
CA SER A 45 -12.23 14.95 -5.86
C SER A 45 -12.63 15.94 -6.96
N GLU A 46 -13.42 16.96 -6.65
CA GLU A 46 -13.85 18.00 -7.59
C GLU A 46 -12.81 19.12 -7.78
N HIS A 47 -12.11 19.52 -6.70
CA HIS A 47 -11.29 20.74 -6.67
C HIS A 47 -9.91 20.56 -6.02
N GLY A 48 -9.40 19.33 -5.89
CA GLY A 48 -8.24 19.00 -5.04
C GLY A 48 -6.93 19.73 -5.31
N ASN A 49 -6.76 20.32 -6.50
CA ASN A 49 -5.58 21.12 -6.86
C ASN A 49 -5.72 22.62 -6.54
N HIS A 50 -6.92 23.07 -6.14
CA HIS A 50 -7.17 24.45 -5.79
C HIS A 50 -6.53 24.79 -4.43
N GLU A 51 -5.85 25.93 -4.32
CA GLU A 51 -5.11 26.33 -3.11
C GLU A 51 -5.96 26.25 -1.83
N LYS A 52 -7.23 26.67 -1.89
CA LYS A 52 -8.19 26.65 -0.77
C LYS A 52 -8.56 25.25 -0.27
N CYS A 53 -8.25 24.18 -1.01
CA CYS A 53 -8.48 22.81 -0.56
C CYS A 53 -7.49 22.36 0.52
N PHE A 54 -6.41 23.11 0.80
CA PHE A 54 -5.42 22.73 1.81
C PHE A 54 -6.06 22.39 3.18
N GLY A 55 -7.08 23.14 3.60
CA GLY A 55 -7.78 22.91 4.87
C GLY A 55 -8.60 21.63 4.91
N LEU A 56 -9.09 21.16 3.76
CA LEU A 56 -9.79 19.87 3.63
C LEU A 56 -8.79 18.70 3.68
N HIS A 57 -7.65 18.86 3.00
CA HIS A 57 -6.53 17.92 3.09
C HIS A 57 -6.00 17.80 4.52
N GLU A 58 -5.80 18.94 5.19
CA GLU A 58 -5.39 18.99 6.59
C GLU A 58 -6.40 18.31 7.51
N LEU A 59 -7.70 18.58 7.35
CA LEU A 59 -8.75 17.93 8.12
C LEU A 59 -8.70 16.41 7.94
N GLN A 60 -8.67 15.88 6.71
CA GLN A 60 -8.53 14.43 6.51
C GLN A 60 -7.25 13.86 7.17
N GLY A 61 -6.16 14.63 7.18
CA GLY A 61 -4.93 14.28 7.90
C GLY A 61 -5.16 14.11 9.40
N ASP A 62 -5.87 15.06 10.02
CA ASP A 62 -6.27 15.01 11.43
C ASP A 62 -7.19 13.81 11.70
N ILE A 63 -8.13 13.53 10.79
CA ILE A 63 -9.05 12.39 10.90
C ILE A 63 -8.28 11.07 10.95
N PHE A 64 -7.44 10.82 9.95
CA PHE A 64 -6.67 9.58 9.88
C PHE A 64 -5.67 9.47 11.02
N TYR A 65 -5.00 10.56 11.42
CA TYR A 65 -4.12 10.54 12.58
C TYR A 65 -4.87 10.18 13.87
N SER A 66 -6.06 10.75 14.08
CA SER A 66 -6.92 10.44 15.24
C SER A 66 -7.41 9.00 15.22
N GLN A 67 -7.70 8.42 14.05
CA GLN A 67 -8.06 7.00 13.94
C GLN A 67 -6.86 6.07 14.21
N ALA A 68 -5.67 6.45 13.76
CA ALA A 68 -4.45 5.73 14.08
C ALA A 68 -4.21 5.64 15.60
N LEU A 69 -4.51 6.70 16.35
CA LEU A 69 -4.35 6.69 17.82
C LEU A 69 -5.40 5.84 18.55
N LYS A 70 -6.58 5.60 17.95
CA LYS A 70 -7.68 4.86 18.58
C LYS A 70 -7.64 3.36 18.34
N THR A 71 -6.96 2.92 17.28
CA THR A 71 -6.91 1.49 16.94
C THR A 71 -5.75 0.80 17.64
N ASP A 72 -6.04 -0.38 18.21
CA ASP A 72 -5.01 -1.24 18.82
C ASP A 72 -4.28 -2.11 17.79
N ASN A 73 -4.85 -2.25 16.58
CA ASN A 73 -4.21 -3.00 15.50
C ASN A 73 -3.10 -2.16 14.86
N THR A 74 -1.85 -2.57 15.07
CA THR A 74 -0.64 -1.91 14.56
C THR A 74 -0.62 -1.76 13.03
N ASP A 75 -1.12 -2.76 12.30
CA ASP A 75 -1.15 -2.70 10.83
C ASP A 75 -2.19 -1.66 10.36
N VAL A 76 -3.40 -1.68 10.93
CA VAL A 76 -4.45 -0.69 10.63
C VAL A 76 -3.99 0.72 11.00
N LYS A 77 -3.31 0.88 12.14
CA LYS A 77 -2.67 2.11 12.58
C LYS A 77 -1.73 2.66 11.51
N CYS A 78 -0.86 1.82 10.95
CA CYS A 78 0.06 2.21 9.90
C CYS A 78 -0.66 2.65 8.61
N VAL A 79 -1.74 1.99 8.19
CA VAL A 79 -2.53 2.41 7.02
C VAL A 79 -3.08 3.82 7.20
N TYR A 80 -3.67 4.11 8.36
CA TYR A 80 -4.16 5.45 8.67
C TYR A 80 -3.03 6.48 8.72
N LEU A 81 -1.87 6.15 9.30
CA LEU A 81 -0.73 7.07 9.32
C LEU A 81 -0.17 7.32 7.91
N PHE A 82 -0.13 6.33 7.02
CA PHE A 82 0.27 6.54 5.62
C PHE A 82 -0.67 7.50 4.90
N ALA A 83 -1.98 7.37 5.12
CA ALA A 83 -2.98 8.29 4.58
C ALA A 83 -2.84 9.70 5.19
N SER A 84 -2.56 9.80 6.49
CA SER A 84 -2.34 11.07 7.18
C SER A 84 -1.09 11.81 6.65
N VAL A 85 0.02 11.10 6.44
CA VAL A 85 1.24 11.66 5.82
C VAL A 85 0.95 12.20 4.43
N ASP A 86 0.17 11.48 3.60
CA ASP A 86 -0.22 11.99 2.28
C ASP A 86 -1.10 13.24 2.39
N ALA A 87 -2.06 13.23 3.31
CA ALA A 87 -2.98 14.33 3.54
C ALA A 87 -2.25 15.63 3.86
N TYR A 88 -1.37 15.60 4.86
CA TYR A 88 -0.58 16.77 5.21
C TYR A 88 0.42 17.14 4.12
N SER A 89 1.00 16.16 3.42
CA SER A 89 1.89 16.45 2.27
C SER A 89 1.19 17.24 1.17
N MET A 90 -0.08 16.93 0.89
CA MET A 90 -0.90 17.70 -0.05
C MET A 90 -1.25 19.07 0.51
N ALA A 91 -1.60 19.16 1.80
CA ALA A 91 -1.89 20.44 2.44
C ALA A 91 -0.67 21.39 2.41
N THR A 92 0.54 20.89 2.69
CA THR A 92 1.78 21.69 2.60
C THR A 92 2.14 22.08 1.18
N LEU A 93 1.75 21.28 0.18
CA LEU A 93 1.96 21.60 -1.23
C LEU A 93 1.04 22.74 -1.68
N LEU A 94 -0.23 22.69 -1.29
CA LEU A 94 -1.24 23.70 -1.64
C LEU A 94 -1.09 25.00 -0.83
N SER A 95 -0.62 24.90 0.42
CA SER A 95 -0.32 26.05 1.28
C SER A 95 1.05 25.87 1.96
N PRO A 96 2.13 26.39 1.34
CA PRO A 96 3.48 26.38 1.90
C PRO A 96 3.62 27.20 3.20
N ASN A 97 2.61 27.99 3.59
CA ASN A 97 2.59 28.80 4.81
C ASN A 97 1.74 28.15 5.93
N SER A 98 1.30 26.90 5.77
CA SER A 98 0.57 26.16 6.80
C SER A 98 1.50 25.43 7.77
N LEU A 99 1.84 26.09 8.88
CA LEU A 99 2.64 25.50 9.96
C LEU A 99 1.98 24.25 10.55
N ARG A 100 0.64 24.27 10.69
CA ARG A 100 -0.13 23.13 11.21
C ARG A 100 0.03 21.90 10.35
N SER A 101 0.00 22.06 9.03
CA SER A 101 0.21 20.96 8.09
C SER A 101 1.64 20.39 8.18
N PHE A 102 2.67 21.22 8.29
CA PHE A 102 4.05 20.74 8.50
C PHE A 102 4.22 19.97 9.81
N ARG A 103 3.61 20.45 10.91
CA ARG A 103 3.61 19.76 12.20
C ARG A 103 2.89 18.41 12.10
N GLY A 104 1.71 18.36 11.49
CA GLY A 104 0.95 17.13 11.26
C GLY A 104 1.74 16.10 10.43
N TYR A 105 2.41 16.57 9.39
CA TYR A 105 3.30 15.75 8.55
C TYR A 105 4.45 15.13 9.36
N ALA A 106 5.20 15.96 10.11
CA ALA A 106 6.32 15.52 10.94
C ALA A 106 5.89 14.49 12.00
N ARG A 107 4.78 14.76 12.69
CA ARG A 107 4.22 13.88 13.72
C ARG A 107 3.84 12.51 13.16
N SER A 108 3.14 12.50 12.02
CA SER A 108 2.70 11.25 11.39
C SER A 108 3.88 10.40 10.91
N LEU A 109 4.95 11.03 10.44
CA LEU A 109 6.19 10.34 10.07
C LEU A 109 6.94 9.74 11.26
N ILE A 110 7.05 10.46 12.38
CA ILE A 110 7.67 9.93 13.60
C ILE A 110 6.88 8.73 14.10
N GLN A 111 5.54 8.82 14.13
CA GLN A 111 4.70 7.72 14.55
C GLN A 111 4.86 6.49 13.63
N LEU A 112 4.95 6.69 12.31
CA LEU A 112 5.25 5.59 11.37
C LEU A 112 6.62 4.96 11.63
N GLY A 113 7.64 5.78 11.85
CA GLY A 113 8.97 5.31 12.22
C GLY A 113 8.91 4.44 13.48
N ASP A 114 8.18 4.89 14.50
CA ASP A 114 8.03 4.18 15.77
C ASP A 114 7.27 2.85 15.64
N GLN A 115 6.26 2.80 14.77
CA GLN A 115 5.51 1.55 14.54
C GLN A 115 6.27 0.54 13.68
N LEU A 116 7.06 1.01 12.71
CA LEU A 116 7.69 0.15 11.71
C LEU A 116 9.17 -0.13 11.99
N GLY A 117 9.82 0.63 12.87
CA GLY A 117 11.27 0.54 13.11
C GLY A 117 12.12 0.94 11.90
N VAL A 118 11.58 1.74 10.97
CA VAL A 118 12.25 2.10 9.71
C VAL A 118 12.77 3.53 9.74
N ASN A 119 14.09 3.68 9.78
CA ASN A 119 14.79 4.98 9.91
C ASN A 119 14.43 5.99 8.80
N LYS A 120 14.10 5.50 7.60
CA LYS A 120 13.69 6.33 6.46
C LYS A 120 12.50 7.24 6.78
N PHE A 121 11.62 6.86 7.71
CA PHE A 121 10.51 7.74 8.11
C PHE A 121 11.01 8.93 8.93
N TYR A 122 11.96 8.73 9.84
CA TYR A 122 12.61 9.81 10.59
C TYR A 122 13.41 10.74 9.67
N GLU A 123 14.15 10.19 8.69
CA GLU A 123 14.84 10.99 7.67
C GLU A 123 13.89 11.93 6.92
N ASN A 124 12.70 11.44 6.57
CA ASN A 124 11.70 12.22 5.85
C ASN A 124 11.09 13.37 6.68
N VAL A 125 11.25 13.38 8.02
CA VAL A 125 10.80 14.50 8.86
C VAL A 125 11.52 15.80 8.49
N SER A 126 12.74 15.71 7.96
CA SER A 126 13.48 16.87 7.44
C SER A 126 12.74 17.66 6.36
N LYS A 127 11.79 17.03 5.64
CA LYS A 127 10.93 17.72 4.66
C LYS A 127 9.95 18.70 5.31
N ALA A 128 9.79 18.67 6.63
CA ALA A 128 8.99 19.64 7.37
C ALA A 128 9.79 20.89 7.79
N LYS A 129 11.11 20.94 7.55
CA LYS A 129 11.97 22.09 7.86
C LYS A 129 11.50 23.42 7.25
N PRO A 130 10.94 23.49 6.03
CA PRO A 130 10.41 24.74 5.49
C PRO A 130 9.36 25.40 6.41
N GLY A 131 8.63 24.60 7.20
CA GLY A 131 7.70 25.12 8.20
C GLY A 131 8.35 25.98 9.29
N LEU A 132 9.65 25.82 9.55
CA LEU A 132 10.40 26.64 10.51
C LEU A 132 10.70 28.06 10.00
N SER A 133 10.56 28.29 8.70
CA SER A 133 10.79 29.60 8.07
C SER A 133 9.51 30.44 7.97
N ILE A 134 8.37 29.93 8.45
CA ILE A 134 7.08 30.63 8.42
C ILE A 134 7.10 31.74 9.47
N THR A 135 6.88 32.98 9.04
CA THR A 135 6.77 34.16 9.92
C THR A 135 5.34 34.68 10.03
N GLN A 136 4.47 34.35 9.06
CA GLN A 136 3.05 34.69 9.07
C GLN A 136 2.21 33.43 8.79
N PRO A 137 1.68 32.76 9.83
CA PRO A 137 0.88 31.56 9.65
C PRO A 137 -0.50 31.86 9.05
N GLN A 138 -1.01 30.96 8.19
CA GLN A 138 -2.41 30.98 7.81
C GLN A 138 -3.28 30.33 8.89
N GLY A 139 -4.30 31.05 9.39
CA GLY A 139 -5.32 30.54 10.31
C GLY A 139 -5.67 31.53 11.42
N HIS A 140 -6.97 31.63 11.75
CA HIS A 140 -7.47 32.47 12.85
C HIS A 140 -7.58 31.63 14.13
N SER A 141 -6.47 31.40 14.84
CA SER A 141 -6.56 30.96 16.23
C SER A 141 -6.71 32.18 17.13
N THR A 142 -7.68 32.16 18.05
CA THR A 142 -7.87 33.19 19.08
C THR A 142 -6.99 32.96 20.32
N GLU A 143 -6.24 31.85 20.37
CA GLU A 143 -5.37 31.50 21.49
C GLU A 143 -4.02 32.24 21.38
N VAL A 144 -3.72 33.09 22.37
CA VAL A 144 -2.45 33.81 22.51
C VAL A 144 -1.30 32.80 22.63
N GLY A 145 -0.25 32.94 21.82
CA GLY A 145 0.92 32.05 21.84
C GLY A 145 0.72 30.69 21.13
N TYR A 146 -0.43 30.45 20.48
CA TYR A 146 -0.70 29.22 19.72
C TYR A 146 0.36 28.95 18.63
N PHE A 147 0.78 30.01 17.94
CA PHE A 147 1.82 29.92 16.92
C PHE A 147 3.17 29.50 17.50
N ASP A 148 3.64 30.18 18.55
CA ASP A 148 4.92 29.89 19.20
C ASP A 148 4.96 28.46 19.76
N LYS A 149 3.85 27.99 20.32
CA LYS A 149 3.69 26.61 20.78
C LYS A 149 3.85 25.61 19.63
N MET A 150 3.17 25.83 18.50
CA MET A 150 3.29 24.95 17.33
C MET A 150 4.68 24.98 16.71
N MET A 151 5.31 26.16 16.62
CA MET A 151 6.69 26.32 16.13
C MET A 151 7.65 25.54 17.01
N THR A 152 7.56 25.71 18.33
CA THR A 152 8.36 24.98 19.30
C THR A 152 8.16 23.47 19.19
N GLU A 153 6.92 23.02 19.01
CA GLU A 153 6.64 21.60 18.79
C GLU A 153 7.25 21.07 17.48
N LEU A 154 7.15 21.80 16.37
CA LEU A 154 7.75 21.39 15.10
C LEU A 154 9.28 21.30 15.21
N GLN A 155 9.91 22.28 15.86
CA GLN A 155 11.34 22.26 16.16
C GLN A 155 11.73 21.03 16.97
N LYS A 156 10.97 20.72 18.03
CA LYS A 156 11.18 19.52 18.86
C LYS A 156 11.06 18.24 18.04
N LEU A 157 10.03 18.12 17.19
CA LEU A 157 9.84 16.92 16.36
C LEU A 157 11.02 16.73 15.38
N ILE A 158 11.46 17.80 14.71
CA ILE A 158 12.61 17.74 13.80
C ILE A 158 13.89 17.35 14.56
N HIS A 159 14.10 17.91 15.76
CA HIS A 159 15.23 17.56 16.60
C HIS A 159 15.19 16.08 17.04
N VAL A 160 14.08 15.62 17.61
CA VAL A 160 13.87 14.23 18.06
C VAL A 160 14.14 13.23 16.92
N ALA A 161 13.62 13.52 15.72
CA ALA A 161 13.85 12.67 14.56
C ALA A 161 15.34 12.59 14.19
N ALA A 162 16.05 13.73 14.21
CA ALA A 162 17.45 13.80 13.80
C ALA A 162 18.44 13.23 14.84
N THR A 163 18.20 13.43 16.14
CA THR A 163 19.18 13.14 17.19
C THR A 163 18.86 11.89 18.00
N GLN A 164 17.58 11.63 18.31
CA GLN A 164 17.20 10.57 19.23
C GLN A 164 16.80 9.29 18.47
N LYS A 165 16.01 9.42 17.42
CA LYS A 165 15.44 8.28 16.70
C LYS A 165 16.38 7.67 15.67
N MET A 166 17.19 8.47 14.99
CA MET A 166 18.16 7.97 14.00
C MET A 166 19.31 7.16 14.62
N HIS A 167 19.65 7.40 15.89
CA HIS A 167 20.81 6.81 16.56
C HIS A 167 20.46 5.57 17.41
N GLN A 168 19.17 5.27 17.56
CA GLN A 168 18.74 3.99 18.12
C GLN A 168 18.90 2.92 17.05
N THR A 169 20.05 2.22 17.07
CA THR A 169 20.17 0.92 16.42
C THR A 169 19.31 -0.05 17.20
N VAL A 170 18.02 -0.09 16.89
CA VAL A 170 17.14 -1.10 17.47
C VAL A 170 17.42 -2.39 16.71
N THR A 171 18.14 -3.30 17.36
CA THR A 171 18.03 -4.74 17.13
C THR A 171 16.55 -5.06 17.25
N ALA A 172 15.84 -5.05 16.12
CA ALA A 172 14.44 -5.41 16.13
C ALA A 172 14.37 -6.88 16.55
N PRO A 173 13.63 -7.23 17.62
CA PRO A 173 13.17 -8.59 17.74
C PRO A 173 12.35 -8.85 16.48
N VAL A 174 12.63 -9.97 15.80
CA VAL A 174 11.68 -10.57 14.86
C VAL A 174 10.29 -10.39 15.46
N PRO A 175 9.33 -9.72 14.78
CA PRO A 175 7.99 -9.65 15.31
C PRO A 175 7.49 -11.08 15.33
N ALA A 176 7.47 -11.69 16.52
CA ALA A 176 6.82 -12.95 16.73
C ALA A 176 5.42 -12.77 16.11
N THR A 177 5.16 -13.59 15.09
CA THR A 177 3.87 -13.67 14.44
C THR A 177 2.91 -14.05 15.55
N ARG A 178 2.27 -13.06 16.20
CA ARG A 178 1.04 -13.31 16.93
C ARG A 178 0.00 -13.55 15.86
N THR A 179 0.02 -14.78 15.35
CA THR A 179 -1.16 -15.44 14.84
C THR A 179 -2.22 -15.21 15.92
N MET A 180 -3.21 -14.37 15.64
CA MET A 180 -4.51 -14.52 16.30
C MET A 180 -5.12 -15.81 15.76
N ALA A 181 -4.47 -16.93 16.09
CA ALA A 181 -5.16 -18.18 16.23
C ALA A 181 -6.01 -17.96 17.46
N ASN A 182 -7.33 -17.87 17.26
CA ASN A 182 -8.26 -18.25 18.30
C ASN A 182 -7.88 -19.69 18.67
N GLN A 183 -6.97 -19.85 19.64
CA GLN A 183 -6.89 -21.05 20.43
C GLN A 183 -8.24 -21.11 21.13
N LYS A 184 -9.14 -21.85 20.52
CA LYS A 184 -10.31 -22.42 21.17
C LYS A 184 -9.72 -23.28 22.29
N GLU A 185 -9.63 -22.71 23.49
CA GLU A 185 -9.33 -23.48 24.69
C GLU A 185 -10.34 -24.64 24.72
N LEU A 186 -9.83 -25.84 24.49
CA LEU A 186 -10.55 -27.08 24.71
C LEU A 186 -10.52 -27.30 26.24
N GLY A 187 -11.43 -26.66 26.97
CA GLY A 187 -11.32 -26.60 28.42
C GLY A 187 -12.55 -26.03 29.11
N LYS A 188 -13.51 -26.91 29.37
CA LYS A 188 -14.83 -26.72 30.02
C LYS A 188 -15.95 -26.32 29.06
N GLU A 189 -16.70 -27.34 28.62
CA GLU A 189 -18.00 -27.15 27.98
C GLU A 189 -18.90 -26.27 28.86
N ASP A 190 -19.41 -25.18 28.28
CA ASP A 190 -20.36 -24.30 28.94
C ASP A 190 -21.58 -25.11 29.42
N PRO A 191 -22.01 -25.01 30.69
CA PRO A 191 -23.25 -25.60 31.19
C PRO A 191 -24.47 -25.33 30.30
N SER A 192 -24.47 -24.20 29.58
CA SER A 192 -25.50 -23.83 28.60
C SER A 192 -25.47 -24.71 27.33
N PHE A 193 -24.28 -25.07 26.85
CA PHE A 193 -24.05 -25.92 25.68
C PHE A 193 -24.59 -27.33 25.91
N ASN A 194 -24.21 -27.95 27.03
CA ASN A 194 -24.65 -29.31 27.38
C ASN A 194 -26.17 -29.39 27.60
N ARG A 195 -26.77 -28.34 28.16
CA ARG A 195 -28.24 -28.25 28.30
C ARG A 195 -28.94 -28.17 26.95
N LEU A 196 -28.47 -27.30 26.04
CA LEU A 196 -29.08 -27.14 24.71
C LEU A 196 -28.88 -28.36 23.82
N LYS A 197 -27.72 -29.01 23.90
CA LYS A 197 -27.44 -30.29 23.23
C LYS A 197 -28.41 -31.39 23.66
N ASN A 198 -28.64 -31.54 24.96
CA ASN A 198 -29.59 -32.53 25.48
C ASN A 198 -31.03 -32.29 25.00
N ILE A 199 -31.43 -31.03 24.81
CA ILE A 199 -32.74 -30.70 24.26
C ILE A 199 -32.78 -31.07 22.78
N TRP A 200 -31.76 -30.66 22.03
CA TRP A 200 -31.68 -30.89 20.59
C TRP A 200 -31.79 -32.37 20.22
N VAL A 201 -31.10 -33.24 20.97
CA VAL A 201 -31.16 -34.70 20.77
C VAL A 201 -32.59 -35.22 20.93
N LYS A 202 -33.37 -34.69 21.88
CA LYS A 202 -34.74 -35.11 22.17
C LYS A 202 -35.79 -34.60 21.18
N LEU A 203 -35.44 -33.68 20.28
CA LEU A 203 -36.37 -33.20 19.25
C LEU A 203 -36.54 -34.23 18.14
N ASP A 204 -37.76 -34.40 17.66
CA ASP A 204 -38.04 -35.19 16.48
C ASP A 204 -37.50 -34.50 15.21
N ASP A 205 -37.29 -35.28 14.15
CA ASP A 205 -36.67 -34.79 12.92
C ASP A 205 -37.53 -33.73 12.21
N LYS A 206 -38.85 -33.77 12.34
CA LYS A 206 -39.73 -32.74 11.77
C LYS A 206 -39.49 -31.41 12.49
N THR A 207 -39.47 -31.42 13.83
CA THR A 207 -39.16 -30.21 14.61
C THR A 207 -37.77 -29.68 14.28
N LYS A 208 -36.75 -30.54 14.15
CA LYS A 208 -35.38 -30.11 13.76
C LYS A 208 -35.36 -29.44 12.38
N ARG A 209 -36.11 -29.96 11.39
CA ARG A 209 -36.25 -29.33 10.06
C ARG A 209 -36.95 -27.97 10.13
N GLU A 210 -37.93 -27.80 11.01
CA GLU A 210 -38.62 -26.50 11.23
C GLU A 210 -37.71 -25.42 11.84
N PHE A 211 -36.52 -25.77 12.36
CA PHE A 211 -35.51 -24.77 12.76
C PHE A 211 -34.75 -24.16 11.56
N LEU A 212 -34.77 -24.80 10.39
CA LEU A 212 -34.20 -24.25 9.15
C LEU A 212 -35.12 -23.23 8.46
N VAL A 213 -36.35 -23.07 8.94
CA VAL A 213 -37.30 -22.07 8.43
C VAL A 213 -37.53 -21.01 9.49
N VAL A 214 -37.02 -19.81 9.27
CA VAL A 214 -37.17 -18.68 10.20
C VAL A 214 -38.26 -17.76 9.69
N GLY A 215 -39.35 -17.67 10.47
CA GLY A 215 -40.47 -16.79 10.16
C GLY A 215 -40.04 -15.32 10.17
N PHE A 216 -40.14 -14.63 9.03
CA PHE A 216 -39.62 -13.27 8.89
C PHE A 216 -40.34 -12.28 9.82
N GLU A 217 -41.68 -12.28 9.83
CA GLU A 217 -42.48 -11.41 10.71
C GLU A 217 -42.13 -11.63 12.19
N LYS A 218 -42.05 -12.90 12.61
CA LYS A 218 -41.70 -13.26 14.00
C LYS A 218 -40.28 -12.81 14.38
N LEU A 219 -39.34 -12.87 13.44
CA LEU A 219 -37.99 -12.38 13.64
C LEU A 219 -37.97 -10.85 13.74
N ILE A 220 -38.73 -10.16 12.91
CA ILE A 220 -38.85 -8.70 12.93
C ILE A 220 -39.45 -8.22 14.26
N ASP A 221 -40.52 -8.87 14.73
CA ASP A 221 -41.14 -8.54 16.03
C ASP A 221 -40.15 -8.78 17.17
N TYR A 222 -39.42 -9.90 17.12
CA TYR A 222 -38.36 -10.18 18.09
C TYR A 222 -37.28 -9.10 18.12
N ILE A 223 -36.82 -8.63 16.96
CA ILE A 223 -35.79 -7.59 16.87
C ILE A 223 -36.33 -6.26 17.42
N GLN A 224 -37.58 -5.92 17.09
CA GLN A 224 -38.23 -4.72 17.62
C GLN A 224 -38.31 -4.76 19.15
N ASP A 225 -38.75 -5.88 19.71
CA ASP A 225 -38.94 -6.04 21.16
C ASP A 225 -37.61 -6.02 21.92
N LYS A 226 -36.55 -6.60 21.36
CA LYS A 226 -35.25 -6.77 22.03
C LYS A 226 -34.25 -5.65 21.75
N HIS A 227 -34.33 -5.00 20.58
CA HIS A 227 -33.31 -4.06 20.10
C HIS A 227 -33.88 -2.72 19.64
N GLY A 228 -35.21 -2.56 19.59
CA GLY A 228 -35.90 -1.33 19.25
C GLY A 228 -36.05 -1.05 17.75
N THR A 229 -36.86 -0.05 17.44
CA THR A 229 -37.30 0.26 16.06
C THR A 229 -36.16 0.60 15.11
N LYS A 230 -35.15 1.36 15.56
CA LYS A 230 -33.99 1.74 14.71
C LYS A 230 -33.20 0.53 14.23
N VAL A 231 -32.99 -0.47 15.09
CA VAL A 231 -32.26 -1.69 14.72
C VAL A 231 -33.09 -2.54 13.77
N LYS A 232 -34.40 -2.64 13.99
CA LYS A 232 -35.35 -3.28 13.06
C LYS A 232 -35.27 -2.67 11.65
N GLU A 233 -35.31 -1.34 11.54
CA GLU A 233 -35.21 -0.67 10.23
C GLU A 233 -33.89 -0.96 9.50
N HIS A 234 -32.76 -0.98 10.23
CA HIS A 234 -31.47 -1.32 9.65
C HIS A 234 -31.38 -2.79 9.23
N PHE A 235 -31.91 -3.71 10.05
CA PHE A 235 -31.99 -5.13 9.73
C PHE A 235 -32.82 -5.36 8.46
N GLN A 236 -33.99 -4.73 8.34
CA GLN A 236 -34.86 -4.87 7.17
C GLN A 236 -34.17 -4.43 5.87
N LYS A 237 -33.33 -3.37 5.93
CA LYS A 237 -32.51 -2.92 4.78
C LYS A 237 -31.44 -3.94 4.36
N CYS A 238 -31.04 -4.84 5.25
CA CYS A 238 -30.05 -5.87 4.97
C CYS A 238 -30.68 -7.14 4.38
N VAL A 239 -32.00 -7.30 4.41
CA VAL A 239 -32.66 -8.45 3.79
C VAL A 239 -32.99 -8.11 2.33
N PRO A 240 -32.50 -8.88 1.34
CA PRO A 240 -32.63 -8.59 -0.09
C PRO A 240 -34.02 -8.95 -0.63
N ILE A 241 -35.05 -8.33 -0.06
CA ILE A 241 -36.47 -8.54 -0.41
C ILE A 241 -36.79 -7.93 -1.79
N ALA A 242 -36.20 -6.77 -2.11
CA ALA A 242 -36.50 -5.99 -3.32
C ALA A 242 -35.28 -5.70 -4.23
N ASN A 243 -34.06 -6.09 -3.82
CA ASN A 243 -32.81 -5.77 -4.52
C ASN A 243 -32.17 -7.04 -5.09
N ASN A 244 -31.91 -7.10 -6.40
CA ASN A 244 -31.02 -8.01 -7.17
C ASN A 244 -30.67 -9.44 -6.66
N LEU A 245 -31.46 -10.02 -5.75
CA LEU A 245 -31.34 -11.35 -5.17
C LEU A 245 -29.92 -11.72 -4.71
N ARG A 246 -29.24 -10.79 -4.01
CA ARG A 246 -27.88 -11.01 -3.53
C ARG A 246 -27.64 -10.45 -2.13
N TRP A 247 -26.95 -11.22 -1.32
CA TRP A 247 -26.44 -10.82 0.00
C TRP A 247 -25.19 -9.94 -0.08
N ARG A 248 -24.45 -10.05 -1.17
CA ARG A 248 -23.17 -9.36 -1.39
C ARG A 248 -23.22 -8.42 -2.59
N PHE A 249 -22.67 -7.23 -2.39
CA PHE A 249 -22.43 -6.25 -3.45
C PHE A 249 -21.20 -5.41 -3.10
N TRP A 250 -20.75 -4.58 -4.04
CA TRP A 250 -19.60 -3.69 -3.88
C TRP A 250 -20.03 -2.24 -4.07
N LYS A 251 -19.73 -1.38 -3.09
CA LYS A 251 -20.08 0.04 -3.10
C LYS A 251 -18.84 0.93 -3.23
N CYS A 252 -18.89 1.92 -4.12
CA CYS A 252 -17.74 2.75 -4.46
C CYS A 252 -17.24 3.68 -3.32
N HIS A 253 -18.00 3.89 -2.25
CA HIS A 253 -17.70 4.79 -1.11
C HIS A 253 -17.44 6.28 -1.44
N ILE A 254 -17.26 6.65 -2.71
CA ILE A 254 -17.17 8.04 -3.21
C ILE A 254 -18.49 8.47 -3.84
N CYS A 255 -18.99 7.71 -4.81
CA CYS A 255 -20.28 7.96 -5.46
C CYS A 255 -21.32 6.89 -5.09
N SER A 256 -22.53 7.03 -5.65
CA SER A 256 -23.67 6.13 -5.42
C SER A 256 -23.56 4.78 -6.15
N GLN A 257 -22.53 4.56 -6.98
CA GLN A 257 -22.40 3.34 -7.78
C GLN A 257 -22.32 2.08 -6.90
N VAL A 258 -23.14 1.10 -7.27
CA VAL A 258 -23.16 -0.25 -6.70
C VAL A 258 -22.90 -1.26 -7.81
N ASN A 259 -22.02 -2.23 -7.55
CA ASN A 259 -21.65 -3.28 -8.48
C ASN A 259 -21.88 -4.65 -7.85
N TYR A 260 -22.13 -5.67 -8.67
CA TYR A 260 -22.43 -7.03 -8.20
C TYR A 260 -21.30 -8.03 -8.48
N CYS A 261 -20.19 -7.55 -9.03
CA CYS A 261 -18.94 -8.28 -9.07
C CYS A 261 -17.76 -7.37 -8.69
N PHE A 262 -16.69 -8.01 -8.23
CA PHE A 262 -15.46 -7.33 -7.84
C PHE A 262 -14.81 -6.56 -8.99
N THR A 263 -14.76 -7.17 -10.18
CA THR A 263 -14.09 -6.61 -11.36
C THR A 263 -14.73 -5.30 -11.81
N ASP A 264 -16.06 -5.24 -11.90
CA ASP A 264 -16.78 -4.02 -12.28
C ASP A 264 -16.56 -2.90 -11.26
N CYS A 265 -16.52 -3.23 -9.96
CA CYS A 265 -16.25 -2.25 -8.93
C CYS A 265 -14.82 -1.71 -9.02
N LYS A 266 -13.83 -2.60 -9.21
CA LYS A 266 -12.43 -2.22 -9.42
C LYS A 266 -12.31 -1.28 -10.61
N MET A 267 -12.85 -1.67 -11.78
CA MET A 267 -12.79 -0.85 -12.99
C MET A 267 -13.47 0.50 -12.80
N HIS A 268 -14.66 0.54 -12.20
CA HIS A 268 -15.33 1.79 -11.88
C HIS A 268 -14.48 2.72 -11.01
N ILE A 269 -13.88 2.19 -9.93
CA ILE A 269 -13.02 3.00 -9.04
C ILE A 269 -11.81 3.54 -9.80
N LEU A 270 -11.14 2.70 -10.59
CA LEU A 270 -9.95 3.10 -11.34
C LEU A 270 -10.27 4.10 -12.45
N ASP A 271 -11.41 3.93 -13.14
CA ASP A 271 -11.78 4.80 -14.27
C ASP A 271 -12.37 6.13 -13.84
N SER A 272 -13.17 6.13 -12.75
CA SER A 272 -13.93 7.32 -12.34
C SER A 272 -13.25 8.11 -11.21
N HIS A 273 -12.43 7.46 -10.38
CA HIS A 273 -11.96 8.04 -9.12
C HIS A 273 -10.44 8.00 -8.91
N VAL A 274 -9.70 7.33 -9.78
CA VAL A 274 -8.24 7.35 -9.79
C VAL A 274 -7.77 8.05 -11.06
N HIS A 275 -6.96 9.09 -10.90
CA HIS A 275 -6.41 9.80 -12.05
C HIS A 275 -5.61 8.84 -12.94
N LYS A 276 -5.87 8.87 -14.25
CA LYS A 276 -5.13 8.06 -15.22
C LYS A 276 -3.88 8.83 -15.65
N PHE A 277 -2.71 8.25 -15.38
CA PHE A 277 -1.43 8.70 -15.90
C PHE A 277 -0.75 7.53 -16.62
N GLU A 278 -0.54 7.69 -17.93
CA GLU A 278 0.17 6.71 -18.75
C GLU A 278 1.41 7.36 -19.37
N PRO A 279 2.63 6.91 -18.99
CA PRO A 279 3.86 7.40 -19.59
C PRO A 279 4.05 6.80 -20.98
N ALA A 280 4.69 7.57 -21.87
CA ALA A 280 5.13 7.09 -23.18
C ALA A 280 5.99 5.81 -23.04
N PHE A 281 5.82 4.87 -23.96
CA PHE A 281 6.53 3.58 -23.92
C PHE A 281 8.05 3.75 -23.88
N SER A 282 8.59 4.67 -24.68
CA SER A 282 10.02 4.99 -24.73
C SER A 282 10.56 5.63 -23.44
N ALA A 283 9.69 6.21 -22.61
CA ALA A 283 10.07 6.84 -21.36
C ALA A 283 10.19 5.85 -20.19
N ARG A 284 9.75 4.59 -20.38
CA ARG A 284 9.76 3.57 -19.32
C ARG A 284 11.18 3.05 -19.05
N PRO A 285 11.58 2.93 -17.77
CA PRO A 285 12.82 2.24 -17.43
C PRO A 285 12.81 0.80 -17.95
N LYS A 286 13.96 0.33 -18.42
CA LYS A 286 14.16 -1.08 -18.71
C LYS A 286 14.42 -1.84 -17.41
N TYR A 287 13.93 -3.07 -17.35
CA TYR A 287 14.22 -4.02 -16.30
C TYR A 287 14.94 -5.23 -16.88
N VAL A 288 15.62 -5.98 -16.02
CA VAL A 288 16.40 -7.16 -16.43
C VAL A 288 15.55 -8.14 -17.24
N ASP A 289 16.15 -8.78 -18.23
CA ASP A 289 15.44 -9.71 -19.09
C ASP A 289 15.19 -11.08 -18.43
N GLY A 290 14.47 -11.95 -19.13
CA GLY A 290 14.18 -13.30 -18.66
C GLY A 290 15.43 -14.16 -18.50
N VAL A 291 16.45 -13.96 -19.34
CA VAL A 291 17.68 -14.75 -19.32
C VAL A 291 18.46 -14.47 -18.04
N LEU A 292 18.69 -13.21 -17.71
CA LEU A 292 19.36 -12.83 -16.46
C LEU A 292 18.54 -13.24 -15.23
N ALA A 293 17.21 -13.13 -15.30
CA ALA A 293 16.34 -13.61 -14.23
C ALA A 293 16.53 -15.12 -14.00
N ASP A 294 16.63 -15.92 -15.07
CA ASP A 294 16.88 -17.36 -14.98
C ASP A 294 18.27 -17.67 -14.39
N MET A 295 19.30 -16.89 -14.75
CA MET A 295 20.63 -17.01 -14.14
C MET A 295 20.58 -16.73 -12.63
N ILE A 296 19.90 -15.66 -12.20
CA ILE A 296 19.73 -15.33 -10.78
C ILE A 296 18.97 -16.43 -10.03
N SER A 297 17.91 -16.98 -10.65
CA SER A 297 17.08 -18.02 -10.06
C SER A 297 17.80 -19.36 -9.89
N SER A 298 18.65 -19.73 -10.86
CA SER A 298 19.34 -21.03 -10.93
C SER A 298 20.57 -21.14 -10.03
N GLY A 299 21.00 -20.04 -9.42
CA GLY A 299 22.28 -19.95 -8.75
C GLY A 299 22.40 -20.61 -7.39
N ASP A 300 23.56 -21.24 -7.16
CA ASP A 300 24.05 -21.64 -5.84
C ASP A 300 24.92 -20.51 -5.25
N TRP A 301 24.26 -19.57 -4.58
CA TRP A 301 24.87 -18.35 -4.04
C TRP A 301 25.76 -18.64 -2.82
N LYS A 302 26.95 -19.18 -3.08
CA LYS A 302 27.96 -19.54 -2.07
C LYS A 302 29.21 -18.68 -2.19
N PRO A 303 29.87 -18.37 -1.06
CA PRO A 303 31.07 -17.55 -1.08
C PRO A 303 32.21 -18.27 -1.80
N VAL A 304 32.90 -17.55 -2.67
CA VAL A 304 34.08 -18.04 -3.37
C VAL A 304 35.35 -17.64 -2.60
N ASP A 305 36.32 -18.56 -2.55
CA ASP A 305 37.67 -18.33 -2.04
C ASP A 305 38.46 -17.57 -3.11
N THR A 306 38.59 -16.25 -2.93
CA THR A 306 39.18 -15.35 -3.92
C THR A 306 40.64 -15.64 -4.20
N ALA A 307 41.40 -16.08 -3.19
CA ALA A 307 42.82 -16.42 -3.34
C ALA A 307 43.00 -17.69 -4.16
N LYS A 308 42.24 -18.76 -3.86
CA LYS A 308 42.26 -19.98 -4.66
C LYS A 308 41.70 -19.75 -6.06
N ALA A 309 40.65 -18.93 -6.20
CA ALA A 309 40.07 -18.61 -7.49
C ALA A 309 41.04 -17.81 -8.37
N ALA A 310 41.83 -16.88 -7.79
CA ALA A 310 42.88 -16.17 -8.52
C ALA A 310 43.96 -17.11 -9.06
N ASN A 311 44.32 -18.16 -8.31
CA ASN A 311 45.25 -19.19 -8.79
C ASN A 311 44.63 -20.05 -9.89
N LEU A 312 43.37 -20.47 -9.74
CA LEU A 312 42.64 -21.21 -10.76
C LEU A 312 42.58 -20.46 -12.09
N ILE A 313 42.31 -19.15 -12.07
CA ILE A 313 42.30 -18.31 -13.28
C ILE A 313 43.67 -18.32 -13.96
N LYS A 314 44.74 -18.13 -13.19
CA LYS A 314 46.12 -18.13 -13.72
C LYS A 314 46.48 -19.46 -14.36
N ASP A 315 46.08 -20.57 -13.75
CA ASP A 315 46.41 -21.91 -14.25
C ASP A 315 45.63 -22.25 -15.51
N ARG A 316 44.33 -21.97 -15.55
CA ARG A 316 43.50 -22.15 -16.77
C ARG A 316 43.95 -21.27 -17.93
N THR A 317 44.39 -20.05 -17.64
CA THR A 317 44.95 -19.15 -18.65
C THR A 317 46.23 -19.73 -19.26
N LYS A 318 47.09 -20.37 -18.46
CA LYS A 318 48.31 -21.03 -18.96
C LYS A 318 47.99 -22.27 -19.79
N SER A 319 47.01 -23.08 -19.36
CA SER A 319 46.59 -24.30 -20.08
C SER A 319 45.68 -24.04 -21.28
N ARG A 320 45.22 -22.79 -21.49
CA ARG A 320 44.22 -22.40 -22.50
C ARG A 320 42.88 -23.11 -22.33
N GLU A 321 42.51 -23.40 -21.08
CA GLU A 321 41.21 -23.97 -20.73
C GLU A 321 40.20 -22.86 -20.49
N GLU A 322 39.00 -22.99 -21.04
CA GLU A 322 37.93 -22.03 -20.86
C GLU A 322 37.20 -22.24 -19.52
N ILE A 323 36.71 -21.14 -18.92
CA ILE A 323 35.80 -21.20 -17.78
C ILE A 323 34.39 -21.35 -18.34
N VAL A 324 33.81 -22.54 -18.15
CA VAL A 324 32.48 -22.86 -18.66
C VAL A 324 31.41 -22.42 -17.65
N TYR A 325 30.47 -21.61 -18.11
CA TYR A 325 29.31 -21.20 -17.34
C TYR A 325 28.06 -21.88 -17.88
N VAL A 326 27.31 -22.55 -16.99
CA VAL A 326 25.98 -23.10 -17.27
C VAL A 326 24.96 -22.22 -16.56
N ASN A 327 24.07 -21.57 -17.31
CA ASN A 327 23.09 -20.61 -16.79
C ASN A 327 23.71 -19.49 -15.92
N GLY A 328 24.92 -19.06 -16.27
CA GLY A 328 25.65 -18.04 -15.53
C GLY A 328 26.41 -18.53 -14.29
N TRP A 329 26.57 -19.85 -14.11
CA TRP A 329 27.26 -20.46 -12.98
C TRP A 329 28.32 -21.47 -13.44
N CYS A 330 29.49 -21.40 -12.83
CA CYS A 330 30.59 -22.34 -13.00
C CYS A 330 30.75 -23.16 -11.71
N SER A 331 30.79 -24.49 -11.87
CA SER A 331 30.96 -25.46 -10.78
C SER A 331 32.38 -25.53 -10.23
N ASP A 332 33.35 -24.99 -10.97
CA ASP A 332 34.76 -25.21 -10.70
C ASP A 332 35.35 -24.17 -9.74
N TRP A 333 34.55 -23.15 -9.38
CA TRP A 333 35.01 -22.12 -8.45
C TRP A 333 35.24 -22.69 -7.06
N PRO A 334 36.40 -22.42 -6.43
CA PRO A 334 36.70 -22.92 -5.10
C PRO A 334 35.84 -22.18 -4.08
N LEU A 335 35.05 -22.92 -3.31
CA LEU A 335 34.19 -22.33 -2.28
C LEU A 335 34.99 -22.00 -1.01
N ALA A 336 34.60 -20.94 -0.33
CA ALA A 336 35.10 -20.57 0.98
C ALA A 336 34.20 -21.14 2.09
N GLU A 337 34.78 -21.55 3.21
CA GLU A 337 34.05 -21.91 4.43
C GLU A 337 33.77 -20.63 5.24
N ASP A 338 32.79 -19.83 4.78
CA ASP A 338 32.42 -18.55 5.38
C ASP A 338 30.90 -18.45 5.56
N GLU A 339 30.42 -18.81 6.75
CA GLU A 339 28.99 -18.87 7.08
C GLU A 339 28.33 -17.49 7.04
N GLU A 340 29.04 -16.42 7.44
CA GLU A 340 28.50 -15.06 7.45
C GLU A 340 28.26 -14.55 6.03
N ARG A 341 29.25 -14.68 5.13
CA ARG A 341 29.08 -14.35 3.70
C ARG A 341 28.00 -15.20 3.06
N GLU A 342 27.94 -16.50 3.38
CA GLU A 342 26.90 -17.39 2.86
C GLU A 342 25.49 -16.93 3.26
N ASN A 343 25.27 -16.53 4.51
CA ASN A 343 23.99 -16.01 4.97
C ASN A 343 23.59 -14.70 4.26
N ILE A 344 24.53 -13.76 4.10
CA ILE A 344 24.26 -12.51 3.38
C ILE A 344 23.96 -12.77 1.89
N LEU A 345 24.72 -13.67 1.24
CA LEU A 345 24.49 -14.07 -0.15
C LEU A 345 23.12 -14.73 -0.34
N LYS A 346 22.68 -15.60 0.58
CA LYS A 346 21.33 -16.18 0.56
C LYS A 346 20.25 -15.11 0.64
N GLN A 347 20.37 -14.18 1.60
CA GLN A 347 19.42 -13.06 1.73
C GLN A 347 19.41 -12.16 0.50
N PHE A 348 20.57 -11.92 -0.12
CA PHE A 348 20.68 -11.12 -1.32
C PHE A 348 20.10 -11.83 -2.54
N ALA A 349 20.32 -13.13 -2.67
CA ALA A 349 19.73 -13.96 -3.71
C ALA A 349 18.20 -13.93 -3.66
N GLU A 350 17.60 -14.08 -2.47
CA GLU A 350 16.15 -13.97 -2.27
C GLU A 350 15.63 -12.58 -2.66
N LEU A 351 16.36 -11.53 -2.32
CA LEU A 351 16.01 -10.16 -2.69
C LEU A 351 16.06 -9.94 -4.21
N LEU A 352 17.07 -10.46 -4.89
CA LEU A 352 17.19 -10.37 -6.35
C LEU A 352 16.10 -11.19 -7.04
N LYS A 353 15.86 -12.43 -6.60
CA LYS A 353 14.79 -13.30 -7.12
C LYS A 353 13.43 -12.62 -7.00
N SER A 354 13.13 -12.06 -5.83
CA SER A 354 11.88 -11.34 -5.62
C SER A 354 11.77 -10.04 -6.40
N SER A 355 12.89 -9.44 -6.82
CA SER A 355 12.90 -8.22 -7.64
C SER A 355 12.81 -8.50 -9.15
N CYS A 356 12.96 -9.76 -9.57
CA CYS A 356 12.96 -10.16 -10.98
C CYS A 356 11.57 -10.01 -11.64
N PRO A 357 11.50 -10.03 -12.99
CA PRO A 357 10.27 -9.76 -13.73
C PRO A 357 9.16 -10.79 -13.53
N LYS A 358 9.50 -12.01 -13.12
CA LYS A 358 8.54 -13.09 -12.83
C LYS A 358 7.74 -12.82 -11.55
N GLU A 359 8.31 -12.07 -10.61
CA GLU A 359 7.68 -11.76 -9.33
C GLU A 359 7.22 -10.30 -9.28
N ASN A 360 8.15 -9.33 -9.26
CA ASN A 360 7.81 -7.94 -8.94
C ASN A 360 8.29 -6.89 -9.94
N ARG A 361 9.03 -7.23 -11.01
CA ARG A 361 9.53 -6.27 -12.03
C ARG A 361 10.15 -4.99 -11.42
N THR A 362 10.92 -5.11 -10.34
CA THR A 362 11.53 -3.97 -9.64
C THR A 362 13.03 -3.81 -9.90
N LEU A 363 13.70 -4.83 -10.44
CA LEU A 363 15.12 -4.79 -10.76
C LEU A 363 15.37 -4.10 -12.12
N SER A 364 15.74 -2.81 -12.09
CA SER A 364 16.06 -2.06 -13.31
C SER A 364 17.41 -2.50 -13.92
N CYS A 365 17.55 -2.34 -15.24
CA CYS A 365 18.84 -2.55 -15.92
C CYS A 365 19.92 -1.62 -15.34
N THR A 366 19.59 -0.35 -15.08
CA THR A 366 20.51 0.63 -14.50
C THR A 366 21.00 0.21 -13.12
N LEU A 367 20.15 -0.39 -12.28
CA LEU A 367 20.54 -0.91 -10.98
C LEU A 367 21.43 -2.15 -11.10
N TRP A 368 21.12 -3.04 -12.05
CA TRP A 368 21.96 -4.21 -12.33
C TRP A 368 23.35 -3.81 -12.85
N GLU A 369 23.41 -2.92 -13.85
CA GLU A 369 24.66 -2.37 -14.38
C GLU A 369 25.49 -1.74 -13.27
N TRP A 370 24.86 -0.93 -12.41
CA TRP A 370 25.54 -0.37 -11.24
C TRP A 370 26.10 -1.44 -10.29
N LEU A 371 25.36 -2.53 -10.05
CA LEU A 371 25.84 -3.62 -9.19
C LEU A 371 27.07 -4.30 -9.79
N ILE A 372 27.08 -4.51 -11.12
CA ILE A 372 28.23 -5.09 -11.82
C ILE A 372 29.43 -4.14 -11.77
N ASP A 373 29.24 -2.85 -12.04
CA ASP A 373 30.30 -1.84 -11.95
C ASP A 373 30.86 -1.77 -10.51
N TYR A 374 29.98 -1.76 -9.50
CA TYR A 374 30.37 -1.76 -8.09
C TYR A 374 31.16 -3.02 -7.74
N THR A 375 30.74 -4.18 -8.26
CA THR A 375 31.46 -5.45 -8.04
C THR A 375 32.83 -5.41 -8.68
N GLU A 376 32.94 -4.89 -9.91
CA GLU A 376 34.22 -4.75 -10.61
C GLU A 376 35.18 -3.77 -9.91
N GLU A 377 34.69 -2.63 -9.40
CA GLU A 377 35.49 -1.63 -8.69
C GLU A 377 36.01 -2.13 -7.33
N HIS A 378 35.31 -3.07 -6.69
CA HIS A 378 35.60 -3.53 -5.33
C HIS A 378 36.12 -4.97 -5.24
N LEU A 379 36.24 -5.67 -6.36
CA LEU A 379 36.81 -7.01 -6.41
C LEU A 379 38.33 -6.93 -6.60
N ASP A 380 39.08 -7.39 -5.58
CA ASP A 380 40.51 -7.59 -5.69
C ASP A 380 40.84 -9.07 -5.94
N LEU A 381 41.45 -9.36 -7.10
CA LEU A 381 41.96 -10.68 -7.45
C LEU A 381 43.49 -10.58 -7.66
N PRO A 382 44.28 -10.87 -6.62
CA PRO A 382 45.72 -10.64 -6.65
C PRO A 382 46.42 -11.33 -7.83
N GLY A 383 47.04 -10.52 -8.70
CA GLY A 383 47.81 -10.99 -9.85
C GLY A 383 46.98 -11.49 -11.04
N VAL A 384 45.67 -11.25 -11.07
CA VAL A 384 44.81 -11.48 -12.24
C VAL A 384 44.66 -10.17 -13.00
N ARG A 385 45.00 -10.16 -14.29
CA ARG A 385 44.81 -8.97 -15.16
C ARG A 385 43.35 -8.89 -15.63
N ARG A 386 42.83 -7.66 -15.77
CA ARG A 386 41.46 -7.38 -16.25
C ARG A 386 41.14 -8.06 -17.59
N CYS A 387 42.09 -8.07 -18.52
CA CYS A 387 41.91 -8.72 -19.82
C CYS A 387 41.54 -10.22 -19.74
N TYR A 388 41.95 -10.94 -18.69
CA TYR A 388 41.57 -12.34 -18.50
C TYR A 388 40.13 -12.48 -17.99
N LEU A 389 39.68 -11.56 -17.14
CA LEU A 389 38.30 -11.51 -16.66
C LEU A 389 37.33 -11.21 -17.82
N ASP A 390 37.73 -10.33 -18.73
CA ASP A 390 36.96 -10.01 -19.94
C ASP A 390 36.85 -11.22 -20.88
N GLN A 391 37.95 -11.94 -21.12
CA GLN A 391 37.98 -13.16 -21.93
C GLN A 391 37.05 -14.25 -21.39
N CYS A 392 36.99 -14.41 -20.06
CA CYS A 392 36.13 -15.39 -19.41
C CYS A 392 34.68 -14.89 -19.21
N SER A 393 34.33 -13.69 -19.73
CA SER A 393 33.02 -13.06 -19.49
C SER A 393 32.63 -13.00 -18.01
N PHE A 394 33.61 -12.82 -17.12
CA PHE A 394 33.45 -12.99 -15.67
C PHE A 394 32.33 -12.11 -15.11
N PHE A 395 32.35 -10.80 -15.43
CA PHE A 395 31.36 -9.82 -14.96
C PHE A 395 30.02 -9.86 -15.72
N LYS A 396 29.87 -10.71 -16.75
CA LYS A 396 28.57 -10.94 -17.40
C LYS A 396 27.68 -11.89 -16.61
N ASN A 397 28.25 -12.58 -15.61
CA ASN A 397 27.58 -13.62 -14.85
C ASN A 397 27.30 -13.16 -13.41
N PRO A 398 26.12 -13.42 -12.82
CA PRO A 398 25.78 -13.00 -11.46
C PRO A 398 26.71 -13.59 -10.39
N GLN A 399 27.34 -14.74 -10.67
CA GLN A 399 28.26 -15.40 -9.75
C GLN A 399 29.48 -14.54 -9.36
N CYS A 400 29.84 -13.51 -10.13
CA CYS A 400 30.93 -12.59 -9.76
C CYS A 400 30.69 -11.92 -8.39
N ILE A 401 29.43 -11.72 -8.00
CA ILE A 401 29.06 -11.12 -6.70
C ILE A 401 29.49 -12.03 -5.53
N CYS A 402 29.56 -13.34 -5.75
CA CYS A 402 29.96 -14.32 -4.73
C CYS A 402 31.44 -14.19 -4.31
N PHE A 403 32.23 -13.40 -5.03
CA PHE A 403 33.63 -13.11 -4.72
C PHE A 403 33.81 -11.93 -3.78
N LEU A 404 32.77 -11.12 -3.57
CA LEU A 404 32.87 -9.96 -2.68
C LEU A 404 33.07 -10.38 -1.22
N ASP A 405 33.79 -9.55 -0.48
CA ASP A 405 33.96 -9.69 0.96
C ASP A 405 32.66 -9.35 1.71
N LEU A 406 32.65 -9.64 3.01
CA LEU A 406 31.47 -9.41 3.85
C LEU A 406 31.01 -7.94 3.85
N LYS A 407 31.94 -6.99 3.96
CA LYS A 407 31.62 -5.56 4.04
C LYS A 407 30.91 -5.07 2.79
N HIS A 408 31.38 -5.47 1.62
CA HIS A 408 30.77 -5.11 0.34
C HIS A 408 29.41 -5.80 0.15
N LEU A 409 29.29 -7.06 0.55
CA LEU A 409 28.02 -7.81 0.52
C LEU A 409 26.95 -7.17 1.42
N GLU A 410 27.30 -6.77 2.64
CA GLU A 410 26.40 -6.05 3.55
C GLU A 410 25.94 -4.71 2.97
N TYR A 411 26.87 -3.96 2.35
CA TYR A 411 26.56 -2.69 1.71
C TYR A 411 25.56 -2.85 0.57
N ILE A 412 25.81 -3.75 -0.39
CA ILE A 412 24.91 -3.95 -1.53
C ILE A 412 23.54 -4.47 -1.08
N LEU A 413 23.50 -5.38 -0.10
CA LEU A 413 22.23 -5.88 0.45
C LEU A 413 21.41 -4.74 1.04
N LYS A 414 22.03 -3.89 1.85
CA LYS A 414 21.38 -2.70 2.43
C LYS A 414 20.92 -1.72 1.35
N TYR A 415 21.75 -1.45 0.36
CA TYR A 415 21.44 -0.53 -0.74
C TYR A 415 20.26 -1.03 -1.58
N PHE A 416 20.27 -2.29 -1.99
CA PHE A 416 19.18 -2.90 -2.75
C PHE A 416 17.87 -2.92 -1.97
N ARG A 417 17.90 -3.27 -0.67
CA ARG A 417 16.69 -3.22 0.18
C ARG A 417 16.05 -1.84 0.16
N GLN A 418 16.85 -0.77 0.21
CA GLN A 418 16.34 0.61 0.18
C GLN A 418 15.65 1.00 -1.13
N LEU A 419 16.04 0.39 -2.25
CA LEU A 419 15.57 0.73 -3.60
C LEU A 419 14.47 -0.19 -4.13
N THR A 420 14.41 -1.44 -3.67
CA THR A 420 13.53 -2.48 -4.21
C THR A 420 12.39 -2.88 -3.27
N THR A 421 12.36 -2.37 -2.04
CA THR A 421 11.30 -2.71 -1.05
C THR A 421 10.48 -1.49 -0.63
N ASP A 422 9.15 -1.66 -0.53
CA ASP A 422 8.23 -0.70 0.12
C ASP A 422 7.27 -1.49 1.02
N VAL A 423 7.41 -1.32 2.34
CA VAL A 423 6.57 -1.98 3.35
C VAL A 423 5.09 -1.56 3.24
N ARG A 424 4.80 -0.40 2.62
CA ARG A 424 3.44 0.14 2.55
C ARG A 424 2.49 -0.81 1.83
N THR A 425 2.87 -1.35 0.67
CA THR A 425 1.96 -2.16 -0.15
C THR A 425 1.66 -3.51 0.49
N SER A 426 2.68 -4.20 1.04
CA SER A 426 2.47 -5.47 1.74
C SER A 426 1.59 -5.29 2.97
N LEU A 427 1.81 -4.22 3.75
CA LEU A 427 1.01 -3.92 4.93
C LEU A 427 -0.43 -3.56 4.59
N VAL A 428 -0.67 -2.69 3.60
CA VAL A 428 -2.04 -2.35 3.18
C VAL A 428 -2.76 -3.59 2.64
N SER A 429 -2.07 -4.42 1.85
CA SER A 429 -2.64 -5.68 1.33
C SER A 429 -2.99 -6.65 2.45
N LYS A 430 -2.15 -6.76 3.48
CA LYS A 430 -2.40 -7.57 4.68
C LYS A 430 -3.67 -7.11 5.40
N VAL A 431 -3.79 -5.80 5.67
CA VAL A 431 -4.98 -5.23 6.31
C VAL A 431 -6.23 -5.49 5.47
N VAL A 432 -6.18 -5.19 4.17
CA VAL A 432 -7.35 -5.38 3.31
C VAL A 432 -7.77 -6.85 3.23
N ASN A 433 -6.82 -7.78 3.10
CA ASN A 433 -7.12 -9.21 3.08
C ASN A 433 -7.71 -9.68 4.41
N GLN A 434 -7.22 -9.20 5.55
CA GLN A 434 -7.81 -9.49 6.86
C GLN A 434 -9.28 -9.02 6.94
N TYR A 435 -9.58 -7.80 6.50
CA TYR A 435 -10.96 -7.29 6.47
C TYR A 435 -11.84 -8.09 5.50
N TRP A 436 -11.29 -8.48 4.35
CA TRP A 436 -11.98 -9.31 3.37
C TRP A 436 -12.31 -10.69 3.94
N GLU A 437 -11.34 -11.38 4.56
CA GLU A 437 -11.51 -12.68 5.20
C GLU A 437 -12.58 -12.61 6.30
N ASN A 438 -12.55 -11.57 7.14
CA ASN A 438 -13.56 -11.33 8.18
C ASN A 438 -14.97 -11.09 7.62
N SER A 439 -15.09 -10.70 6.35
CA SER A 439 -16.38 -10.48 5.69
C SER A 439 -16.95 -11.74 5.02
N GLN A 440 -16.19 -12.84 4.96
CA GLN A 440 -16.63 -14.06 4.31
C GLN A 440 -17.59 -14.86 5.18
N VAL A 441 -18.68 -15.31 4.55
CA VAL A 441 -19.76 -16.07 5.19
C VAL A 441 -19.85 -17.45 4.54
N LYS A 442 -20.09 -18.49 5.34
CA LYS A 442 -20.17 -19.88 4.86
C LYS A 442 -21.60 -20.32 4.60
N GLU A 443 -22.53 -19.72 5.31
CA GLU A 443 -23.93 -20.05 5.35
C GLU A 443 -24.66 -19.50 4.12
N ARG A 444 -25.39 -20.38 3.45
CA ARG A 444 -26.41 -19.97 2.48
C ARG A 444 -27.70 -19.63 3.21
N ILE A 445 -28.35 -18.56 2.75
CA ILE A 445 -29.66 -18.14 3.24
C ILE A 445 -30.51 -17.81 2.02
N ASP A 446 -31.59 -18.55 1.83
CA ASP A 446 -32.54 -18.33 0.76
C ASP A 446 -33.83 -17.72 1.31
N LEU A 447 -34.73 -17.26 0.44
CA LEU A 447 -35.99 -16.62 0.83
C LEU A 447 -37.18 -17.47 0.39
N GLU A 448 -38.18 -17.56 1.27
CA GLU A 448 -39.44 -18.21 0.94
C GLU A 448 -40.36 -17.27 0.15
N GLY A 449 -40.60 -17.62 -1.12
CA GLY A 449 -41.57 -16.93 -1.99
C GLY A 449 -41.38 -15.41 -2.06
N VAL A 450 -42.35 -14.71 -2.66
CA VAL A 450 -42.32 -13.24 -2.82
C VAL A 450 -43.29 -12.51 -1.88
N THR A 451 -43.85 -13.22 -0.89
CA THR A 451 -44.87 -12.67 0.01
C THR A 451 -44.52 -12.85 1.48
N THR A 452 -44.01 -14.02 1.87
CA THR A 452 -43.68 -14.34 3.27
C THR A 452 -42.23 -14.02 3.64
N TYR A 453 -41.30 -14.13 2.69
CA TYR A 453 -39.88 -13.83 2.85
C TYR A 453 -39.20 -14.55 4.02
N ASN A 454 -39.73 -15.70 4.42
CA ASN A 454 -39.13 -16.49 5.51
C ASN A 454 -37.69 -16.87 5.12
N LEU A 455 -36.77 -16.79 6.09
CA LEU A 455 -35.37 -17.13 5.84
C LEU A 455 -35.23 -18.65 5.84
N LEU A 456 -34.72 -19.19 4.74
CA LEU A 456 -34.43 -20.60 4.53
C LEU A 456 -32.94 -20.81 4.80
N LEU A 457 -32.62 -21.45 5.92
CA LEU A 457 -31.24 -21.65 6.36
C LEU A 457 -30.58 -22.84 5.69
N ASP A 458 -29.27 -22.78 5.55
CA ASP A 458 -28.44 -23.82 4.97
C ASP A 458 -28.75 -25.23 5.52
N LYS A 459 -29.17 -26.15 4.64
CA LYS A 459 -29.45 -27.55 5.00
C LYS A 459 -28.26 -28.25 5.64
N ARG A 460 -27.03 -27.82 5.32
CA ARG A 460 -25.78 -28.34 5.90
C ARG A 460 -25.66 -28.07 7.40
N LEU A 461 -26.53 -27.24 8.01
CA LEU A 461 -26.59 -27.08 9.47
C LEU A 461 -27.17 -28.32 10.18
N LEU A 462 -27.93 -29.16 9.45
CA LEU A 462 -28.47 -30.43 9.95
C LEU A 462 -27.63 -31.65 9.52
N TYR A 463 -26.54 -31.43 8.76
CA TYR A 463 -25.58 -32.47 8.37
C TYR A 463 -24.20 -32.20 8.99
N GLU A 464 -23.43 -33.24 9.28
CA GLU A 464 -22.04 -33.11 9.78
C GLU A 464 -21.02 -32.70 8.70
N GLU A 465 -21.47 -32.34 7.50
CA GLU A 465 -20.59 -31.89 6.41
C GLU A 465 -19.90 -30.56 6.72
N LYS A 466 -18.69 -30.35 6.19
CA LYS A 466 -17.98 -29.08 6.36
C LYS A 466 -18.65 -27.98 5.53
N LEU A 467 -18.87 -26.81 6.15
CA LEU A 467 -19.39 -25.64 5.44
C LEU A 467 -18.26 -24.97 4.64
N GLU A 468 -18.41 -24.93 3.32
CA GLU A 468 -17.58 -24.12 2.42
C GLU A 468 -18.11 -22.68 2.33
N PHE A 469 -17.22 -21.73 2.02
CA PHE A 469 -17.57 -20.32 1.87
C PHE A 469 -18.53 -20.08 0.70
N ASP A 470 -19.59 -19.30 0.93
CA ASP A 470 -20.46 -18.83 -0.14
C ASP A 470 -19.99 -17.46 -0.63
N ASN A 471 -19.16 -17.50 -1.68
CA ASN A 471 -18.55 -16.33 -2.27
C ASN A 471 -19.49 -15.51 -3.16
N ILE A 472 -20.58 -16.11 -3.64
CA ILE A 472 -21.50 -15.48 -4.59
C ILE A 472 -22.63 -14.79 -3.82
N GLY A 473 -23.15 -15.41 -2.77
CA GLY A 473 -24.23 -14.85 -1.96
C GLY A 473 -25.51 -14.63 -2.74
N THR A 474 -25.79 -15.45 -3.76
CA THR A 474 -27.07 -15.46 -4.48
C THR A 474 -28.18 -15.92 -3.55
N VAL A 475 -29.37 -15.32 -3.73
CA VAL A 475 -30.58 -15.62 -2.99
C VAL A 475 -31.53 -16.33 -3.93
N GLU A 476 -31.86 -17.58 -3.62
CA GLU A 476 -32.90 -18.31 -4.34
C GLU A 476 -34.27 -18.08 -3.68
N HIS A 477 -35.32 -18.06 -4.51
CA HIS A 477 -36.70 -17.99 -4.05
C HIS A 477 -37.34 -19.36 -4.15
N CYS A 478 -37.59 -19.98 -3.00
CA CYS A 478 -38.15 -21.34 -2.94
C CYS A 478 -39.45 -21.39 -2.14
N LYS A 479 -40.25 -22.44 -2.30
CA LYS A 479 -41.34 -22.75 -1.37
C LYS A 479 -40.76 -23.51 -0.18
N SER A 480 -41.08 -23.11 1.06
CA SER A 480 -40.57 -23.85 2.24
C SER A 480 -41.19 -25.25 2.33
N THR A 481 -42.38 -25.44 1.76
CA THR A 481 -43.11 -26.70 1.81
C THR A 481 -42.37 -27.81 1.06
N GLY A 482 -41.66 -28.64 1.81
CA GLY A 482 -41.00 -29.83 1.29
C GLY A 482 -39.51 -29.70 0.98
N ILE A 483 -38.94 -28.49 1.06
CA ILE A 483 -37.54 -28.22 0.68
C ILE A 483 -36.51 -28.98 1.53
N TYR A 484 -36.88 -29.36 2.75
CA TYR A 484 -36.04 -30.13 3.67
C TYR A 484 -36.56 -31.54 3.93
N LYS A 485 -37.54 -32.06 3.16
CA LYS A 485 -38.13 -33.39 3.44
C LYS A 485 -37.12 -34.53 3.33
N ASP A 486 -36.16 -34.38 2.43
CA ASP A 486 -35.03 -35.29 2.21
C ASP A 486 -33.92 -35.11 3.26
N VAL A 487 -33.97 -34.06 4.08
CA VAL A 487 -32.94 -33.78 5.09
C VAL A 487 -33.09 -34.69 6.30
N ILE A 488 -32.06 -35.50 6.54
CA ILE A 488 -31.94 -36.38 7.71
C ILE A 488 -31.04 -35.68 8.75
N PRO A 489 -31.60 -35.15 9.85
CA PRO A 489 -30.81 -34.43 10.85
C PRO A 489 -29.81 -35.34 11.57
N LYS A 490 -28.54 -34.93 11.63
CA LYS A 490 -27.46 -35.62 12.34
C LYS A 490 -26.66 -34.65 13.21
N GLY A 491 -26.20 -35.16 14.35
CA GLY A 491 -25.33 -34.43 15.28
C GLY A 491 -25.99 -33.21 15.95
N ASP A 492 -25.14 -32.37 16.55
CA ASP A 492 -25.49 -31.16 17.32
C ASP A 492 -24.93 -29.88 16.68
N LYS A 493 -24.52 -29.96 15.40
CA LYS A 493 -23.89 -28.86 14.67
C LYS A 493 -24.74 -27.59 14.67
N MET A 494 -26.07 -27.73 14.55
CA MET A 494 -27.00 -26.59 14.67
C MET A 494 -26.88 -25.90 16.03
N VAL A 495 -26.80 -26.65 17.14
CA VAL A 495 -26.64 -26.08 18.48
C VAL A 495 -25.31 -25.37 18.61
N SER A 496 -24.22 -26.00 18.15
CA SER A 496 -22.89 -25.40 18.12
C SER A 496 -22.86 -24.11 17.31
N TRP A 497 -23.50 -24.10 16.13
CA TRP A 497 -23.58 -22.94 15.25
C TRP A 497 -24.42 -21.81 15.83
N VAL A 498 -25.55 -22.14 16.46
CA VAL A 498 -26.43 -21.17 17.14
C VAL A 498 -25.70 -20.54 18.32
N LEU A 499 -24.92 -21.31 19.11
CA LEU A 499 -24.16 -20.81 20.25
C LEU A 499 -22.92 -20.02 19.87
N ASP A 500 -22.34 -20.30 18.70
CA ASP A 500 -21.30 -19.50 18.05
C ASP A 500 -21.88 -18.20 17.46
N CYS A 501 -22.55 -17.40 18.29
CA CYS A 501 -23.16 -16.14 17.90
C CYS A 501 -22.27 -14.97 18.35
N PRO A 502 -21.81 -14.11 17.42
CA PRO A 502 -21.08 -12.91 17.81
C PRO A 502 -22.01 -11.92 18.52
N GLU A 503 -21.41 -10.99 19.26
CA GLU A 503 -22.14 -9.88 19.86
C GLU A 503 -22.74 -8.98 18.78
N ILE A 504 -23.94 -8.44 19.05
CA ILE A 504 -24.66 -7.58 18.12
C ILE A 504 -24.28 -6.12 18.40
N ASP A 505 -23.36 -5.60 17.61
CA ASP A 505 -23.00 -4.17 17.60
C ASP A 505 -24.01 -3.37 16.76
N GLN A 506 -24.79 -2.52 17.42
CA GLN A 506 -25.81 -1.69 16.77
C GLN A 506 -25.21 -0.66 15.80
N GLU A 507 -24.00 -0.16 16.07
CA GLU A 507 -23.32 0.79 15.19
C GLU A 507 -22.84 0.08 13.93
N LEU A 508 -22.24 -1.11 14.06
CA LEU A 508 -21.86 -1.93 12.91
C LEU A 508 -23.08 -2.30 12.05
N VAL A 509 -24.21 -2.67 12.67
CA VAL A 509 -25.48 -2.93 11.96
C VAL A 509 -25.93 -1.72 11.15
N SER A 510 -25.92 -0.53 11.76
CA SER A 510 -26.24 0.75 11.09
C SER A 510 -25.29 1.01 9.90
N GLN A 511 -23.99 0.77 10.08
CA GLN A 511 -22.99 1.01 9.05
C GLN A 511 -23.07 0.01 7.89
N ILE A 512 -23.31 -1.27 8.15
CA ILE A 512 -23.50 -2.29 7.11
C ILE A 512 -24.78 -2.00 6.33
N ALA A 513 -25.89 -1.68 7.01
CA ALA A 513 -27.15 -1.32 6.35
C ALA A 513 -27.00 -0.14 5.39
N LYS A 514 -26.13 0.83 5.71
CA LYS A 514 -25.79 1.98 4.86
C LYS A 514 -24.67 1.68 3.84
N GLY A 515 -23.99 0.54 3.96
CA GLY A 515 -22.82 0.17 3.16
C GLY A 515 -21.62 1.10 3.40
N ILE A 516 -21.32 1.45 4.65
CA ILE A 516 -20.25 2.40 5.03
C ILE A 516 -19.27 1.85 6.09
N HIS A 517 -19.41 0.59 6.51
CA HIS A 517 -18.62 -0.01 7.61
C HIS A 517 -17.09 0.02 7.38
N ASN A 518 -16.63 -0.13 6.15
CA ASN A 518 -15.20 -0.03 5.81
C ASN A 518 -14.79 1.35 5.24
N ARG A 519 -15.67 2.35 5.24
CA ARG A 519 -15.47 3.59 4.48
C ARG A 519 -14.20 4.35 4.92
N GLU A 520 -13.89 4.37 6.20
CA GLU A 520 -12.71 5.08 6.72
C GLU A 520 -11.41 4.46 6.23
N ILE A 521 -11.25 3.14 6.42
CA ILE A 521 -10.05 2.41 5.97
C ILE A 521 -9.96 2.36 4.44
N TRP A 522 -11.11 2.30 3.75
CA TRP A 522 -11.19 2.37 2.30
C TRP A 522 -10.68 3.72 1.77
N LEU A 523 -11.09 4.85 2.38
CA LEU A 523 -10.61 6.18 2.00
C LEU A 523 -9.12 6.37 2.29
N ALA A 524 -8.62 5.78 3.39
CA ALA A 524 -7.19 5.77 3.68
C ALA A 524 -6.41 5.00 2.60
N ALA A 525 -6.88 3.83 2.19
CA ALA A 525 -6.27 3.02 1.12
C ALA A 525 -6.33 3.73 -0.24
N LEU A 526 -7.48 4.30 -0.63
CA LEU A 526 -7.62 5.09 -1.85
C LEU A 526 -6.60 6.23 -1.92
N ARG A 527 -6.38 6.91 -0.79
CA ARG A 527 -5.43 8.02 -0.74
C ARG A 527 -4.00 7.56 -0.99
N ILE A 528 -3.63 6.39 -0.47
CA ILE A 528 -2.34 5.76 -0.76
C ILE A 528 -2.21 5.44 -2.25
N VAL A 529 -3.26 4.89 -2.87
CA VAL A 529 -3.30 4.61 -4.32
C VAL A 529 -3.14 5.90 -5.13
N ARG A 530 -3.91 6.95 -4.84
CA ARG A 530 -3.81 8.26 -5.51
C ARG A 530 -2.43 8.89 -5.34
N ARG A 531 -1.80 8.72 -4.17
CA ARG A 531 -0.41 9.15 -3.94
C ARG A 531 0.58 8.43 -4.85
N MET A 532 0.42 7.13 -5.07
CA MET A 532 1.30 6.37 -5.97
C MET A 532 1.19 6.86 -7.41
N VAL A 533 -0.01 7.22 -7.87
CA VAL A 533 -0.20 7.83 -9.21
C VAL A 533 0.53 9.18 -9.30
N ARG A 534 0.31 10.10 -8.35
CA ARG A 534 1.01 11.40 -8.33
C ARG A 534 2.53 11.25 -8.27
N LYS A 535 3.02 10.28 -7.49
CA LYS A 535 4.46 9.97 -7.43
C LYS A 535 4.98 9.44 -8.76
N ARG A 536 4.23 8.54 -9.43
CA ARG A 536 4.57 8.02 -10.75
C ARG A 536 4.77 9.16 -11.73
N GLU A 537 3.79 10.05 -11.86
CA GLU A 537 3.87 11.24 -12.70
C GLU A 537 5.10 12.11 -12.37
N SER A 538 5.32 12.41 -11.09
CA SER A 538 6.49 13.16 -10.65
C SER A 538 7.82 12.47 -10.99
N TYR A 539 7.89 11.14 -10.89
CA TYR A 539 9.10 10.39 -11.22
C TYR A 539 9.38 10.38 -12.71
N TYR A 540 8.35 10.18 -13.55
CA TYR A 540 8.50 10.27 -15.00
C TYR A 540 8.86 11.68 -15.46
N GLY A 541 8.28 12.73 -14.87
CA GLY A 541 8.67 14.11 -15.15
C GLY A 541 10.14 14.39 -14.79
N LYS A 542 10.64 13.85 -13.67
CA LYS A 542 12.06 13.94 -13.30
C LYS A 542 12.96 13.15 -14.26
N ARG A 543 12.59 11.92 -14.59
CA ARG A 543 13.33 11.08 -15.52
C ARG A 543 13.42 11.72 -16.90
N HIS A 544 12.35 12.33 -17.39
CA HIS A 544 12.36 13.06 -18.65
C HIS A 544 13.39 14.19 -18.65
N LYS A 545 13.39 15.05 -17.60
CA LYS A 545 14.41 16.09 -17.44
C LYS A 545 15.84 15.53 -17.42
N MET A 546 16.03 14.36 -16.81
CA MET A 546 17.33 13.70 -16.77
C MET A 546 17.77 13.18 -18.14
N LEU A 547 16.86 12.61 -18.94
CA LEU A 547 17.14 12.18 -20.31
C LEU A 547 17.52 13.37 -21.21
N THR A 548 16.78 14.49 -21.09
CA THR A 548 17.13 15.71 -21.82
C THR A 548 18.52 16.21 -21.42
N TYR A 549 18.82 16.22 -20.12
CA TYR A 549 20.15 16.60 -19.62
C TYR A 549 21.25 15.65 -20.12
N GLU A 550 21.01 14.33 -20.11
CA GLU A 550 21.95 13.33 -20.61
C GLU A 550 22.28 13.54 -22.09
N LYS A 551 21.25 13.80 -22.90
CA LYS A 551 21.40 14.11 -24.32
C LYS A 551 22.27 15.35 -24.51
N MET A 552 21.96 16.44 -23.81
CA MET A 552 22.70 17.70 -23.91
C MET A 552 24.13 17.60 -23.36
N LEU A 553 24.35 16.80 -22.32
CA LEU A 553 25.69 16.48 -21.80
C LEU A 553 26.52 15.73 -22.84
N GLY A 554 25.90 14.78 -23.57
CA GLY A 554 26.54 14.11 -24.69
C GLY A 554 26.86 15.06 -25.86
N GLU A 555 26.02 16.05 -26.13
CA GLU A 555 26.32 17.08 -27.12
C GLU A 555 27.53 17.94 -26.72
N ALA A 556 27.66 18.28 -25.42
CA ALA A 556 28.80 19.00 -24.88
C ALA A 556 30.10 18.18 -24.98
N GLU A 557 30.07 16.91 -24.60
CA GLU A 557 31.20 15.98 -24.76
C GLU A 557 31.61 15.85 -26.23
N ALA A 558 30.64 15.66 -27.13
CA ALA A 558 30.91 15.57 -28.56
C ALA A 558 31.52 16.85 -29.14
N ILE A 559 31.26 18.03 -28.56
CA ILE A 559 31.95 19.28 -28.93
C ILE A 559 33.43 19.19 -28.53
N CYS A 560 33.73 18.77 -27.32
CA CYS A 560 35.10 18.60 -26.83
C CYS A 560 35.87 17.54 -27.66
N ASP A 561 35.26 16.39 -27.93
CA ASP A 561 35.86 15.30 -28.70
C ASP A 561 36.21 15.72 -30.14
N ARG A 562 35.39 16.59 -30.75
CA ARG A 562 35.67 17.14 -32.08
C ARG A 562 36.91 18.03 -32.09
N GLU A 563 37.17 18.75 -31.01
CA GLU A 563 38.39 19.56 -30.89
C GLU A 563 39.63 18.68 -30.67
N ASP A 564 39.50 17.57 -29.92
CA ASP A 564 40.58 16.59 -29.75
C ASP A 564 40.96 15.87 -31.04
N THR A 565 39.96 15.56 -31.86
CA THR A 565 40.12 14.83 -33.12
C THR A 565 40.36 15.75 -34.33
N ARG A 566 40.40 17.08 -34.12
CA ARG A 566 40.63 18.05 -35.19
C ARG A 566 42.01 17.84 -35.83
N LYS A 567 42.02 17.63 -37.15
CA LYS A 567 43.22 17.35 -37.97
C LYS A 567 44.22 18.51 -37.97
N ASN A 568 43.74 19.75 -38.02
CA ASN A 568 44.59 20.93 -37.98
C ASN A 568 44.75 21.42 -36.54
N VAL A 569 45.89 21.10 -35.92
CA VAL A 569 46.21 21.46 -34.53
C VAL A 569 46.19 22.97 -34.32
N ASN A 570 46.61 23.75 -35.32
CA ASN A 570 46.66 25.21 -35.24
C ASN A 570 45.28 25.88 -35.24
N GLN A 571 44.22 25.14 -35.54
CA GLN A 571 42.83 25.62 -35.51
C GLN A 571 42.06 25.13 -34.29
N ARG A 572 42.69 24.38 -33.37
CA ARG A 572 42.02 23.94 -32.15
C ARG A 572 41.71 25.13 -31.26
N ILE A 573 40.49 25.17 -30.76
CA ILE A 573 40.06 26.17 -29.78
C ILE A 573 39.90 25.51 -28.41
N LYS A 574 39.98 26.31 -27.33
CA LYS A 574 39.69 25.81 -25.98
C LYS A 574 38.26 25.28 -25.92
N TYR A 575 38.02 24.20 -25.17
CA TYR A 575 36.69 23.61 -25.03
C TYR A 575 35.68 24.62 -24.48
N ALA A 576 36.08 25.42 -23.49
CA ALA A 576 35.23 26.46 -22.92
C ALA A 576 34.77 27.46 -24.00
N PHE A 577 35.65 27.83 -24.92
CA PHE A 577 35.32 28.70 -26.04
C PHE A 577 34.41 28.00 -27.06
N ALA A 578 34.65 26.74 -27.39
CA ALA A 578 33.81 25.96 -28.31
C ALA A 578 32.37 25.80 -27.78
N LEU A 579 32.22 25.52 -26.48
CA LEU A 579 30.93 25.41 -25.81
C LEU A 579 30.21 26.77 -25.76
N GLN A 580 30.93 27.85 -25.45
CA GLN A 580 30.38 29.20 -25.48
C GLN A 580 29.85 29.57 -26.88
N MET A 581 30.64 29.37 -27.93
CA MET A 581 30.23 29.65 -29.31
C MET A 581 28.95 28.88 -29.69
N LYS A 582 28.81 27.65 -29.21
CA LYS A 582 27.59 26.86 -29.41
C LYS A 582 26.40 27.47 -28.66
N CYS A 583 26.59 27.90 -27.42
CA CYS A 583 25.54 28.59 -26.65
C CYS A 583 25.09 29.89 -27.34
N GLU A 584 26.03 30.71 -27.81
CA GLU A 584 25.74 31.97 -28.52
C GLU A 584 24.91 31.74 -29.80
N GLY A 585 25.24 30.70 -30.58
CA GLY A 585 24.50 30.30 -31.76
C GLY A 585 23.09 29.74 -31.48
N LEU A 586 22.77 29.43 -30.23
CA LEU A 586 21.47 28.89 -29.81
C LEU A 586 20.55 29.93 -29.15
N ILE A 587 21.03 31.14 -28.84
CA ILE A 587 20.26 32.17 -28.09
C ILE A 587 18.90 32.52 -28.74
N VAL A 588 18.80 32.44 -30.06
CA VAL A 588 17.56 32.77 -30.80
C VAL A 588 16.49 31.67 -30.67
N LYS A 589 16.86 30.48 -30.18
CA LYS A 589 15.96 29.33 -30.01
C LYS A 589 15.53 29.21 -28.55
N HIS A 590 14.22 29.19 -28.31
CA HIS A 590 13.63 29.08 -26.97
C HIS A 590 13.03 27.69 -26.68
N ASP A 591 13.49 26.66 -27.38
CA ASP A 591 13.06 25.28 -27.12
C ASP A 591 13.72 24.69 -25.86
N ASP A 592 13.09 23.65 -25.31
CA ASP A 592 13.51 23.03 -24.04
C ASP A 592 14.91 22.39 -24.12
N ASP A 593 15.30 21.86 -25.29
CA ASP A 593 16.63 21.27 -25.49
C ASP A 593 17.70 22.36 -25.43
N THR A 594 17.46 23.50 -26.10
CA THR A 594 18.35 24.67 -26.04
C THR A 594 18.53 25.17 -24.62
N LYS A 595 17.44 25.36 -23.87
CA LYS A 595 17.50 25.78 -22.47
C LYS A 595 18.25 24.78 -21.59
N CYS A 596 18.09 23.49 -21.87
CA CYS A 596 18.81 22.44 -21.17
C CYS A 596 20.31 22.46 -21.49
N PHE A 597 20.70 22.68 -22.75
CA PHE A 597 22.10 22.80 -23.16
C PHE A 597 22.82 23.95 -22.44
N LEU A 598 22.19 25.12 -22.36
CA LEU A 598 22.72 26.26 -21.60
C LEU A 598 22.94 25.90 -20.12
N SER A 599 21.99 25.16 -19.55
CA SER A 599 22.06 24.72 -18.15
C SER A 599 23.20 23.72 -17.91
N VAL A 600 23.46 22.81 -18.85
CA VAL A 600 24.61 21.89 -18.83
C VAL A 600 25.92 22.67 -18.85
N VAL A 601 26.09 23.59 -19.80
CA VAL A 601 27.33 24.37 -19.93
C VAL A 601 27.58 25.21 -18.69
N ARG A 602 26.54 25.84 -18.12
CA ARG A 602 26.63 26.53 -16.83
C ARG A 602 27.07 25.60 -15.70
N ASP A 603 26.49 24.40 -15.60
CA ASP A 603 26.87 23.43 -14.56
C ASP A 603 28.34 22.97 -14.70
N VAL A 604 28.83 22.82 -15.94
CA VAL A 604 30.23 22.50 -16.23
C VAL A 604 31.15 23.65 -15.78
N PHE A 605 30.84 24.88 -16.18
CA PHE A 605 31.66 26.06 -15.83
C PHE A 605 31.59 26.45 -14.36
N GLU A 606 30.54 26.06 -13.64
CA GLU A 606 30.49 26.25 -12.18
C GLU A 606 31.09 25.06 -11.40
N LYS A 607 31.68 24.07 -12.10
CA LYS A 607 32.27 22.85 -11.52
C LYS A 607 31.30 22.12 -10.59
N GLN A 608 30.01 22.11 -10.94
CA GLN A 608 28.96 21.54 -10.11
C GLN A 608 29.21 20.06 -9.81
N LYS A 609 28.93 19.65 -8.57
CA LYS A 609 29.09 18.24 -8.16
C LYS A 609 28.03 17.32 -8.74
N SER A 610 26.90 17.87 -9.16
CA SER A 610 25.73 17.14 -9.61
C SER A 610 24.87 18.04 -10.50
N PRO A 611 24.18 17.49 -11.53
CA PRO A 611 23.24 18.24 -12.36
C PRO A 611 22.16 18.96 -11.53
N ARG A 612 21.92 20.25 -11.82
CA ARG A 612 20.86 21.04 -11.15
C ARG A 612 19.47 20.80 -11.72
N PHE A 613 19.36 20.51 -13.02
CA PHE A 613 18.10 20.40 -13.77
C PHE A 613 17.22 21.67 -13.74
N GLU A 614 17.77 22.79 -13.28
CA GLU A 614 17.14 24.11 -13.34
C GLU A 614 17.33 24.68 -14.73
N VAL A 615 16.28 25.26 -15.29
CA VAL A 615 16.31 25.96 -16.57
C VAL A 615 17.09 27.26 -16.38
N SER A 616 18.16 27.43 -17.16
CA SER A 616 18.94 28.66 -17.23
C SER A 616 18.73 29.36 -18.57
N GLU A 617 18.54 30.68 -18.51
CA GLU A 617 18.57 31.58 -19.67
C GLU A 617 19.71 32.60 -19.55
N ASP A 618 20.59 32.43 -18.54
CA ASP A 618 21.63 33.40 -18.19
C ASP A 618 22.93 33.16 -18.98
N MET A 619 23.03 33.84 -20.12
CA MET A 619 24.25 33.85 -20.96
C MET A 619 25.38 34.71 -20.40
N GLU A 620 25.09 35.63 -19.48
CA GLU A 620 26.11 36.51 -18.89
C GLU A 620 27.05 35.70 -17.99
N CYS A 621 26.48 34.74 -17.23
CA CYS A 621 27.26 33.80 -16.44
C CYS A 621 28.21 32.95 -17.31
N ILE A 622 27.71 32.39 -18.42
CA ILE A 622 28.50 31.53 -19.32
C ILE A 622 29.65 32.30 -19.97
N SER A 623 29.39 33.53 -20.42
CA SER A 623 30.39 34.38 -21.10
C SER A 623 31.50 34.85 -20.17
N ARG A 624 31.19 35.06 -18.88
CA ARG A 624 32.18 35.44 -17.86
C ARG A 624 33.12 34.29 -17.50
N LEU A 625 32.60 33.07 -17.43
CA LEU A 625 33.35 31.90 -16.98
C LEU A 625 34.19 31.26 -18.08
N SER A 626 33.89 31.47 -19.37
CA SER A 626 34.59 30.80 -20.47
C SER A 626 36.05 31.21 -20.67
N THR A 627 36.45 32.41 -20.22
CA THR A 627 37.80 32.98 -20.45
C THR A 627 38.89 32.41 -19.54
N THR A 628 38.50 31.75 -18.45
CA THR A 628 39.40 31.30 -17.38
C THR A 628 39.55 29.78 -17.28
N PHE A 629 38.81 29.00 -18.10
CA PHE A 629 38.75 27.54 -17.99
C PHE A 629 39.76 26.83 -18.91
N GLU A 630 40.57 25.96 -18.30
CA GLU A 630 41.44 25.05 -19.03
C GLU A 630 40.67 23.80 -19.50
N ASN A 631 41.18 23.15 -20.54
CA ASN A 631 40.52 22.00 -21.17
C ASN A 631 40.34 20.81 -20.20
N ASP A 632 41.33 20.57 -19.33
CA ASP A 632 41.29 19.47 -18.35
C ASP A 632 40.20 19.70 -17.29
N ASP A 633 40.00 20.95 -16.86
CA ASP A 633 38.93 21.33 -15.92
C ASP A 633 37.53 21.06 -16.49
N VAL A 634 37.35 21.32 -17.78
CA VAL A 634 36.09 21.06 -18.50
C VAL A 634 35.84 19.56 -18.60
N LYS A 635 36.85 18.77 -18.97
CA LYS A 635 36.76 17.29 -19.02
C LYS A 635 36.44 16.68 -17.67
N GLU A 636 37.12 17.12 -16.61
CA GLU A 636 36.87 16.63 -15.26
C GLU A 636 35.44 16.96 -14.82
N SER A 637 34.95 18.17 -15.11
CA SER A 637 33.58 18.59 -14.78
C SER A 637 32.54 17.78 -15.55
N LEU A 638 32.72 17.55 -16.85
CA LEU A 638 31.84 16.70 -17.66
C LEU A 638 31.79 15.26 -17.11
N LEU A 639 32.95 14.66 -16.83
CA LEU A 639 33.04 13.30 -16.26
C LEU A 639 32.35 13.20 -14.90
N ARG A 640 32.52 14.21 -14.04
CA ARG A 640 31.89 14.29 -12.73
C ARG A 640 30.36 14.36 -12.84
N LEU A 641 29.85 15.20 -13.74
CA LEU A 641 28.41 15.31 -14.00
C LEU A 641 27.85 14.02 -14.59
N ARG A 642 28.57 13.36 -15.50
CA ARG A 642 28.21 12.05 -16.09
C ARG A 642 28.09 10.97 -15.02
N LYS A 643 29.09 10.84 -14.13
CA LYS A 643 29.06 9.87 -13.02
C LYS A 643 27.88 10.13 -12.09
N SER A 644 27.66 11.38 -11.69
CA SER A 644 26.52 11.76 -10.85
C SER A 644 25.17 11.47 -11.53
N LEU A 645 25.07 11.71 -12.84
CA LEU A 645 23.85 11.44 -13.59
C LEU A 645 23.53 9.94 -13.65
N LYS A 646 24.55 9.08 -13.83
CA LYS A 646 24.39 7.61 -13.79
C LYS A 646 23.82 7.14 -12.46
N GLU A 647 24.35 7.63 -11.33
CA GLU A 647 23.80 7.32 -10.00
C GLU A 647 22.35 7.78 -9.84
N LYS A 648 22.01 8.98 -10.36
CA LYS A 648 20.63 9.46 -10.33
C LYS A 648 19.70 8.58 -11.16
N PHE A 649 20.14 8.03 -12.29
CA PHE A 649 19.34 7.12 -13.12
C PHE A 649 18.99 5.83 -12.37
N VAL A 650 19.95 5.23 -11.67
CA VAL A 650 19.71 4.08 -10.78
C VAL A 650 18.57 4.38 -9.79
N LEU A 651 18.63 5.54 -9.14
CA LEU A 651 17.65 5.94 -8.13
C LEU A 651 16.26 6.21 -8.72
N ILE A 652 16.16 6.88 -9.87
CA ILE A 652 14.85 7.23 -10.46
C ILE A 652 14.18 6.03 -11.10
N ASP A 653 14.93 5.18 -11.81
CA ASP A 653 14.42 3.98 -12.46
C ASP A 653 13.91 2.98 -11.41
N SER A 654 14.68 2.75 -10.35
CA SER A 654 14.26 1.90 -9.24
C SER A 654 12.99 2.42 -8.57
N LYS A 655 12.86 3.75 -8.37
CA LYS A 655 11.65 4.36 -7.80
C LYS A 655 10.43 4.20 -8.70
N ILE A 656 10.60 4.31 -10.02
CA ILE A 656 9.51 4.12 -10.99
C ILE A 656 9.03 2.69 -10.95
N LEU A 657 9.93 1.71 -11.16
CA LEU A 657 9.58 0.30 -11.20
C LEU A 657 8.98 -0.18 -9.87
N LEU A 658 9.57 0.21 -8.74
CA LEU A 658 9.02 -0.10 -7.42
C LEU A 658 7.62 0.48 -7.24
N ASN A 659 7.37 1.72 -7.66
CA ASN A 659 6.06 2.34 -7.54
C ASN A 659 5.02 1.67 -8.47
N GLU A 660 5.40 1.28 -9.68
CA GLU A 660 4.52 0.58 -10.63
C GLU A 660 4.12 -0.81 -10.12
N SER A 661 5.09 -1.63 -9.71
CA SER A 661 4.86 -2.94 -9.11
C SER A 661 3.93 -2.87 -7.90
N ASN A 662 4.19 -1.92 -7.00
CA ASN A 662 3.39 -1.72 -5.80
C ASN A 662 1.99 -1.19 -6.09
N TYR A 663 1.83 -0.37 -7.12
CA TYR A 663 0.53 0.12 -7.55
C TYR A 663 -0.31 -1.03 -8.11
N GLU A 664 0.23 -1.86 -9.00
CA GLU A 664 -0.45 -3.02 -9.60
C GLU A 664 -0.99 -3.97 -8.51
N LYS A 665 -0.13 -4.37 -7.56
CA LYS A 665 -0.54 -5.22 -6.44
C LYS A 665 -1.66 -4.59 -5.60
N LEU A 666 -1.57 -3.29 -5.36
CA LEU A 666 -2.51 -2.61 -4.47
C LEU A 666 -3.89 -2.47 -5.13
N ILE A 667 -3.96 -2.14 -6.42
CA ILE A 667 -5.24 -2.01 -7.15
C ILE A 667 -5.99 -3.33 -7.33
N ASP A 668 -5.30 -4.47 -7.21
CA ASP A 668 -5.90 -5.80 -7.21
C ASP A 668 -6.50 -6.22 -5.86
N VAL A 669 -6.16 -5.50 -4.79
CA VAL A 669 -6.54 -5.89 -3.42
C VAL A 669 -7.46 -4.85 -2.78
N PHE A 670 -7.11 -3.56 -2.79
CA PHE A 670 -7.84 -2.55 -2.04
C PHE A 670 -9.36 -2.46 -2.34
N PRO A 671 -9.86 -2.71 -3.57
CA PRO A 671 -11.30 -2.64 -3.84
C PRO A 671 -12.11 -3.70 -3.07
N LYS A 672 -11.47 -4.72 -2.48
CA LYS A 672 -12.15 -5.70 -1.60
C LYS A 672 -12.81 -5.02 -0.40
N LEU A 673 -12.27 -3.89 0.07
CA LEU A 673 -12.86 -3.09 1.14
C LEU A 673 -14.24 -2.50 0.77
N SER A 674 -14.58 -2.43 -0.53
CA SER A 674 -15.91 -2.02 -1.00
C SER A 674 -16.99 -3.09 -0.82
N GLY A 675 -16.61 -4.33 -0.52
CA GLY A 675 -17.53 -5.43 -0.33
C GLY A 675 -18.45 -5.19 0.87
N VAL A 676 -19.75 -5.30 0.67
CA VAL A 676 -20.76 -5.28 1.71
C VAL A 676 -21.43 -6.65 1.73
N GLU A 677 -21.42 -7.30 2.89
CA GLU A 677 -22.02 -8.61 3.13
C GLU A 677 -23.14 -8.47 4.16
N TYR A 678 -24.38 -8.48 3.71
CA TYR A 678 -25.54 -8.29 4.59
C TYR A 678 -25.78 -9.46 5.55
N ARG A 679 -25.28 -10.66 5.24
CA ARG A 679 -25.40 -11.82 6.16
C ARG A 679 -24.65 -11.60 7.47
N LEU A 680 -23.63 -10.74 7.50
CA LEU A 680 -22.96 -10.33 8.75
C LEU A 680 -23.92 -9.65 9.74
N VAL A 681 -24.98 -9.01 9.24
CA VAL A 681 -26.06 -8.46 10.06
C VAL A 681 -27.12 -9.51 10.32
N VAL A 682 -27.55 -10.26 9.30
CA VAL A 682 -28.69 -11.17 9.44
C VAL A 682 -28.41 -12.35 10.36
N LEU A 683 -27.24 -12.98 10.23
CA LEU A 683 -26.90 -14.20 10.95
C LEU A 683 -26.91 -14.04 12.47
N PRO A 684 -26.31 -13.00 13.08
CA PRO A 684 -26.37 -12.82 14.54
C PRO A 684 -27.80 -12.73 15.10
N PHE A 685 -28.70 -12.02 14.43
CA PHE A 685 -30.10 -11.93 14.87
C PHE A 685 -30.83 -13.26 14.71
N VAL A 686 -30.61 -13.97 13.60
CA VAL A 686 -31.17 -15.32 13.40
C VAL A 686 -30.69 -16.28 14.48
N LYS A 687 -29.39 -16.30 14.78
CA LYS A 687 -28.81 -17.15 15.83
C LYS A 687 -29.45 -16.85 17.19
N LYS A 688 -29.49 -15.59 17.63
CA LYS A 688 -30.14 -15.23 18.90
C LYS A 688 -31.63 -15.58 18.95
N PHE A 689 -32.37 -15.35 17.86
CA PHE A 689 -33.77 -15.73 17.78
C PHE A 689 -33.96 -17.25 17.95
N LEU A 690 -33.09 -18.06 17.33
CA LEU A 690 -33.14 -19.51 17.43
C LEU A 690 -32.64 -20.03 18.80
N GLN A 691 -31.67 -19.36 19.43
CA GLN A 691 -31.29 -19.61 20.84
C GLN A 691 -32.51 -19.49 21.75
N ASP A 692 -33.21 -18.36 21.66
CA ASP A 692 -34.40 -18.11 22.48
C ASP A 692 -35.54 -19.08 22.15
N LYS A 693 -35.67 -19.48 20.87
CA LYS A 693 -36.63 -20.51 20.45
C LYS A 693 -36.30 -21.87 21.09
N LEU A 694 -35.04 -22.31 21.10
CA LEU A 694 -34.61 -23.55 21.78
C LEU A 694 -34.88 -23.49 23.29
N VAL A 695 -34.56 -22.36 23.93
CA VAL A 695 -34.81 -22.15 25.36
C VAL A 695 -36.31 -22.15 25.69
N LYS A 696 -37.17 -21.61 24.81
CA LYS A 696 -38.63 -21.67 24.98
C LYS A 696 -39.16 -23.11 24.88
N VAL A 697 -38.61 -23.92 23.96
CA VAL A 697 -38.95 -25.34 23.85
C VAL A 697 -38.56 -26.08 25.14
N MET A 698 -37.42 -25.75 25.75
CA MET A 698 -37.02 -26.27 27.06
C MET A 698 -38.08 -25.99 28.13
N LYS A 699 -38.49 -24.72 28.27
CA LYS A 699 -39.44 -24.30 29.32
C LYS A 699 -40.78 -25.02 29.20
N ARG A 700 -41.27 -25.22 27.97
CA ARG A 700 -42.52 -25.94 27.70
C ARG A 700 -42.42 -27.44 28.05
N ASN A 701 -41.29 -28.07 27.74
CA ASN A 701 -41.07 -29.47 28.07
C ASN A 701 -40.95 -29.68 29.59
N SER A 702 -40.28 -28.78 30.32
CA SER A 702 -40.22 -28.84 31.79
C SER A 702 -41.57 -28.60 32.47
N SER A 703 -42.42 -27.72 31.94
CA SER A 703 -43.77 -27.51 32.49
C SER A 703 -44.72 -28.68 32.20
N SER A 704 -44.54 -29.39 31.08
CA SER A 704 -45.34 -30.59 30.77
C SER A 704 -45.03 -31.78 31.68
N VAL A 705 -43.77 -31.92 32.11
CA VAL A 705 -43.36 -32.96 33.08
C VAL A 705 -43.88 -32.61 34.49
N ALA A 706 -43.83 -31.34 34.89
CA ALA A 706 -44.38 -30.90 36.17
C ALA A 706 -45.91 -31.02 36.25
N ALA A 707 -46.63 -30.87 35.13
CA ALA A 707 -48.07 -31.09 35.03
C ALA A 707 -48.45 -32.59 35.05
N GLY A 708 -47.60 -33.46 34.49
CA GLY A 708 -47.76 -34.91 34.56
C GLY A 708 -47.59 -35.45 35.98
N ASP A 709 -46.59 -34.97 36.72
CA ASP A 709 -46.33 -35.36 38.12
C ASP A 709 -47.41 -34.84 39.10
N SER A 710 -48.12 -33.76 38.75
CA SER A 710 -49.26 -33.26 39.54
C SER A 710 -50.56 -34.00 39.21
N ALA A 711 -50.78 -34.40 37.96
CA ALA A 711 -51.91 -35.25 37.57
C ALA A 711 -51.79 -36.70 38.14
N GLU A 712 -50.58 -37.27 38.23
CA GLU A 712 -50.36 -38.58 38.88
C GLU A 712 -50.53 -38.52 40.42
N ARG A 713 -50.36 -37.35 41.04
CA ARG A 713 -50.62 -37.16 42.48
C ARG A 713 -52.10 -36.95 42.82
N GLU A 714 -52.89 -36.40 41.90
CA GLU A 714 -54.35 -36.30 42.08
C GLU A 714 -55.08 -37.62 41.76
N GLY A 715 -54.56 -38.44 40.84
CA GLY A 715 -55.11 -39.77 40.54
C GLY A 715 -54.99 -40.83 41.64
N LYS A 716 -54.15 -40.60 42.66
CA LYS A 716 -53.97 -41.51 43.82
C LYS A 716 -54.77 -41.13 45.08
N LYS A 717 -55.50 -40.02 45.08
CA LYS A 717 -56.35 -39.61 46.22
C LYS A 717 -57.83 -39.97 46.09
N SER A 718 -58.27 -40.59 44.99
CA SER A 718 -59.66 -41.03 44.78
C SER A 718 -59.90 -42.55 44.95
N ARG A 719 -58.93 -43.28 45.51
CA ARG A 719 -59.10 -44.67 45.95
C ARG A 719 -58.50 -44.88 47.33
N LEU A 720 -59.23 -44.46 48.36
CA LEU A 720 -59.23 -45.01 49.71
C LEU A 720 -60.49 -44.55 50.44
#